data_AF-A0A0W0ZU27-F1
#
_entry.id   AF-A0A0W0ZU27-F1
#
_cell.length_a   1.000
_cell.length_b   1.000
_cell.length_c   1.000
_cell.angle_alpha   90.00
_cell.angle_beta   90.00
_cell.angle_gamma   90.00
#
_symmetry.space_group_name_H-M   'P 1'
#
loop_
_entity.id
_entity.type
_entity.pdbx_description
1 polymer ?
#
loop_
_entity_poly.entity_id
_entity_poly.type
_entity_poly.pdbx_seq_one_letter_code
_entity_poly.pdbx_strand_id
1 'polypeptide(L)'
;MPYLLKGNAEQIFHAFGQGWVVAEQKDDTNIIGDFSTINFLGTVQQAIRHFNIWRKHALGKYYLHGNMTAGNLSYLFGREPLKKEEDSEAYHANLGHQDFAYINDAGEDCGIMVMYRKDDPTQWVIGLIKNGHAEPKNREIVCVSSFDLTPFIKSLDFGVTVSSVSSIEPLLQQIGSAIPSFLLQNAVNRNNEINLRFQRIALLMRKLQIEQETATLREPISFSEFDLSALFAENPDLDLLFQYKILDELPLSVSLLKELLSKSSPLRKEIQGIQFTDDERINKSLLKILIVFYENGLLDQNRKLLTNIEFINKFSGYMKDETQIKLIPFLIQQSYPDDLIQLILSTEAYYRAIDSLVKLEPELTEDVPEFFKESKKREELKFIFSLPDEDCRRLCLIFWVKGSLSEDGYQQVVAATKKYPLLASCLVALDQTKTISIENLEKLALNPHQHLQKSIVHHFAKEFEGLHDVTSRLHKLTLDELKAASIALLLLKKSGITAPLETYHLVLEKNYKGQALRLLLPQLANVEGKTRALLMAVLYSGVVHGIQTQGNKVLAIKDPVQLALAKSLRDRFICVRQMQDLRLGKDLIELAAQEESEEAERFRQVILRVEAQCKIIHERLSGAKSSSEMHIKWKGAEEAYRKTLYKVSYDALMDPYTDVSPTLKNAENEILKIVDPEIEPDLYRFLYNALVAIANIISCTLSLGGANGYKYYKTGNFWFFNQTRSGEEIRALDKDVFKLIDLENSDENGMCFPLSCVK
;
A
#
# COMPACT_ATOMS: atom_id res chain seq x y z
N MET A 1 18.85 36.51 -32.84
CA MET A 1 18.37 35.24 -33.44
C MET A 1 18.83 34.12 -32.52
N PRO A 2 17.95 33.21 -32.09
CA PRO A 2 18.34 32.06 -31.27
C PRO A 2 19.17 31.01 -32.03
N TYR A 3 19.83 30.13 -31.28
CA TYR A 3 20.64 29.02 -31.77
C TYR A 3 20.09 27.69 -31.24
N LEU A 4 19.98 26.70 -32.12
CA LEU A 4 19.45 25.36 -31.83
C LEU A 4 20.58 24.34 -31.83
N LEU A 5 20.54 23.47 -30.83
CA LEU A 5 21.40 22.31 -30.63
C LEU A 5 20.55 21.05 -30.46
N LYS A 6 20.88 19.97 -31.16
CA LYS A 6 20.20 18.67 -31.06
C LYS A 6 21.21 17.52 -31.02
N GLY A 7 20.90 16.48 -30.28
CA GLY A 7 21.71 15.26 -30.16
C GLY A 7 21.20 14.38 -29.01
N ASN A 8 21.91 13.29 -28.72
CA ASN A 8 21.67 12.53 -27.49
C ASN A 8 22.59 12.99 -26.35
N ALA A 9 22.32 12.55 -25.12
CA ALA A 9 23.09 12.95 -23.95
C ALA A 9 24.58 12.56 -24.06
N GLU A 10 24.89 11.38 -24.58
CA GLU A 10 26.28 10.96 -24.79
C GLU A 10 27.02 11.94 -25.70
N GLN A 11 26.46 12.22 -26.88
CA GLN A 11 27.04 13.14 -27.86
C GLN A 11 27.24 14.55 -27.30
N ILE A 12 26.20 15.13 -26.70
CA ILE A 12 26.23 16.52 -26.25
C ILE A 12 27.15 16.70 -25.05
N PHE A 13 27.04 15.88 -24.00
CA PHE A 13 27.89 16.04 -22.82
C PHE A 13 29.36 15.80 -23.17
N HIS A 14 29.70 14.84 -24.03
CA HIS A 14 31.08 14.67 -24.48
C HIS A 14 31.58 15.83 -25.35
N ALA A 15 30.76 16.35 -26.28
CA ALA A 15 31.13 17.51 -27.10
C ALA A 15 31.48 18.76 -26.27
N PHE A 16 30.79 18.97 -25.14
CA PHE A 16 31.05 20.08 -24.21
C PHE A 16 32.17 19.77 -23.18
N GLY A 17 32.78 18.58 -23.26
CA GLY A 17 33.81 18.09 -22.34
C GLY A 17 33.29 17.83 -20.92
N GLN A 18 32.03 17.42 -20.82
CA GLN A 18 31.30 17.08 -19.59
C GLN A 18 30.91 15.60 -19.54
N GLY A 19 31.70 14.72 -20.17
CA GLY A 19 31.41 13.28 -20.25
C GLY A 19 31.20 12.58 -18.90
N TRP A 20 31.70 13.15 -17.80
CA TRP A 20 31.45 12.64 -16.45
C TRP A 20 29.96 12.65 -16.05
N VAL A 21 29.13 13.53 -16.65
CA VAL A 21 27.69 13.62 -16.38
C VAL A 21 26.92 12.39 -16.86
N VAL A 22 27.45 11.70 -17.88
CA VAL A 22 26.85 10.52 -18.52
C VAL A 22 27.65 9.24 -18.25
N ALA A 23 28.69 9.32 -17.41
CA ALA A 23 29.50 8.17 -17.04
C ALA A 23 28.75 7.22 -16.09
N GLU A 24 29.14 5.95 -16.09
CA GLU A 24 28.62 4.97 -15.12
C GLU A 24 29.04 5.34 -13.69
N GLN A 25 28.05 5.41 -12.79
CA GLN A 25 28.20 5.60 -11.36
C GLN A 25 28.15 4.26 -10.61
N LYS A 26 28.67 4.25 -9.38
CA LYS A 26 28.77 3.05 -8.54
C LYS A 26 27.55 2.80 -7.64
N ASP A 27 26.63 3.76 -7.53
CA ASP A 27 25.54 3.74 -6.55
C ASP A 27 24.20 4.16 -7.17
N ASP A 28 23.26 3.22 -7.17
CA ASP A 28 21.93 3.35 -7.79
C ASP A 28 20.86 3.82 -6.78
N THR A 29 21.23 4.03 -5.50
CA THR A 29 20.27 4.36 -4.42
C THR A 29 19.75 5.80 -4.47
N ASN A 30 20.43 6.69 -5.20
CA ASN A 30 20.10 8.11 -5.28
C ASN A 30 18.74 8.42 -5.94
N ILE A 31 18.23 7.52 -6.80
CA ILE A 31 16.93 7.71 -7.48
C ILE A 31 15.78 7.85 -6.47
N ILE A 32 15.79 7.02 -5.41
CA ILE A 32 14.69 6.98 -4.44
C ILE A 32 14.67 8.26 -3.59
N GLY A 33 15.85 8.76 -3.20
CA GLY A 33 16.00 9.97 -2.40
C GLY A 33 15.50 11.23 -3.10
N ASP A 34 15.61 11.28 -4.43
CA ASP A 34 15.28 12.48 -5.20
C ASP A 34 13.78 12.66 -5.47
N PHE A 35 12.95 11.61 -5.39
CA PHE A 35 11.52 11.70 -5.74
C PHE A 35 10.77 12.84 -5.04
N SER A 36 11.00 13.05 -3.74
CA SER A 36 10.34 14.09 -2.95
C SER A 36 10.77 15.51 -3.30
N THR A 37 11.89 15.65 -4.03
CA THR A 37 12.48 16.94 -4.43
C THR A 37 12.13 17.35 -5.86
N ILE A 38 11.56 16.45 -6.66
CA ILE A 38 11.25 16.72 -8.07
C ILE A 38 10.15 17.76 -8.20
N ASN A 39 10.40 18.79 -9.01
CA ASN A 39 9.34 19.67 -9.51
C ASN A 39 8.60 18.97 -10.64
N PHE A 40 7.33 18.63 -10.44
CA PHE A 40 6.50 17.97 -11.44
C PHE A 40 5.40 18.92 -11.93
N LEU A 41 5.23 19.00 -13.25
CA LEU A 41 4.18 19.77 -13.92
C LEU A 41 3.24 18.83 -14.66
N GLY A 42 2.09 18.52 -14.06
CA GLY A 42 1.10 17.64 -14.67
C GLY A 42 0.02 17.17 -13.70
N THR A 43 -0.75 16.19 -14.14
CA THR A 43 -1.82 15.55 -13.36
C THR A 43 -1.29 14.46 -12.43
N VAL A 44 -2.10 14.04 -11.46
CA VAL A 44 -1.79 12.89 -10.57
C VAL A 44 -1.52 11.61 -11.38
N GLN A 45 -2.26 11.37 -12.46
CA GLN A 45 -2.06 10.19 -13.31
C GLN A 45 -0.69 10.22 -14.02
N GLN A 46 -0.28 11.40 -14.50
CA GLN A 46 1.02 11.61 -15.11
C GLN A 46 2.15 11.47 -14.07
N ALA A 47 1.94 11.96 -12.83
CA ALA A 47 2.88 11.78 -11.73
C ALA A 47 3.09 10.31 -11.36
N ILE A 48 2.00 9.53 -11.27
CA ILE A 48 2.05 8.07 -11.07
C ILE A 48 2.84 7.41 -12.19
N ARG A 49 2.63 7.83 -13.44
CA ARG A 49 3.36 7.28 -14.59
C ARG A 49 4.85 7.62 -14.54
N HIS A 50 5.21 8.87 -14.29
CA HIS A 50 6.59 9.32 -14.11
C HIS A 50 7.29 8.50 -13.03
N PHE A 51 6.68 8.37 -11.85
CA PHE A 51 7.19 7.54 -10.76
C PHE A 51 7.39 6.08 -11.19
N ASN A 52 6.42 5.48 -11.87
CA ASN A 52 6.54 4.10 -12.34
C ASN A 52 7.67 3.91 -13.36
N ILE A 53 7.87 4.86 -14.28
CA ILE A 53 8.95 4.81 -15.26
C ILE A 53 10.30 4.84 -14.53
N TRP A 54 10.49 5.80 -13.63
CA TRP A 54 11.74 5.94 -12.89
C TRP A 54 12.00 4.80 -11.92
N ARG A 55 10.96 4.24 -11.29
CA ARG A 55 11.11 3.12 -10.35
C ARG A 55 11.36 1.78 -11.04
N LYS A 56 10.81 1.54 -12.24
CA LYS A 56 10.84 0.23 -12.91
C LYS A 56 11.81 0.14 -14.08
N HIS A 57 12.09 1.25 -14.75
CA HIS A 57 12.82 1.28 -16.02
C HIS A 57 14.10 2.11 -15.98
N ALA A 58 14.36 2.86 -14.90
CA ALA A 58 15.58 3.63 -14.81
C ALA A 58 16.81 2.73 -14.64
N LEU A 59 17.90 3.12 -15.30
CA LEU A 59 19.19 2.48 -15.13
C LEU A 59 20.00 3.29 -14.11
N GLY A 60 19.97 2.86 -12.85
CA GLY A 60 20.59 3.58 -11.72
C GLY A 60 22.05 3.95 -11.95
N LYS A 61 22.82 3.06 -12.59
CA LYS A 61 24.23 3.33 -12.92
C LYS A 61 24.47 4.57 -13.80
N TYR A 62 23.48 5.09 -14.52
CA TYR A 62 23.62 6.33 -15.31
C TYR A 62 22.82 7.49 -14.71
N TYR A 63 22.35 7.37 -13.48
CA TYR A 63 21.57 8.38 -12.82
C TYR A 63 22.45 9.49 -12.26
N LEU A 64 22.05 10.73 -12.52
CA LEU A 64 22.56 11.92 -11.86
C LEU A 64 21.37 12.78 -11.45
N HIS A 65 21.50 13.45 -10.30
CA HIS A 65 20.54 14.45 -9.86
C HIS A 65 20.25 15.45 -10.99
N GLY A 66 18.97 15.73 -11.22
CA GLY A 66 18.49 16.58 -12.31
C GLY A 66 18.20 15.84 -13.63
N ASN A 67 18.45 14.53 -13.76
CA ASN A 67 18.02 13.79 -14.96
C ASN A 67 16.49 13.76 -15.13
N MET A 68 15.75 13.68 -14.02
CA MET A 68 14.28 13.66 -14.03
C MET A 68 13.67 14.97 -14.55
N THR A 69 14.34 16.10 -14.31
CA THR A 69 13.82 17.45 -14.60
C THR A 69 14.56 18.16 -15.73
N ALA A 70 15.60 17.54 -16.30
CA ALA A 70 16.60 18.15 -17.17
C ALA A 70 17.52 19.20 -16.53
N GLY A 71 17.48 19.38 -15.20
CA GLY A 71 18.36 20.33 -14.49
C GLY A 71 19.86 20.05 -14.67
N ASN A 72 20.23 18.82 -15.04
CA ASN A 72 21.62 18.45 -15.33
C ASN A 72 22.19 19.08 -16.62
N LEU A 73 21.36 19.68 -17.48
CA LEU A 73 21.84 20.42 -18.66
C LEU A 73 22.64 21.68 -18.27
N SER A 74 22.44 22.21 -17.06
CA SER A 74 23.22 23.34 -16.54
C SER A 74 24.73 23.06 -16.54
N TYR A 75 25.13 21.79 -16.35
CA TYR A 75 26.53 21.38 -16.35
C TYR A 75 27.26 21.57 -17.69
N LEU A 76 26.54 21.72 -18.81
CA LEU A 76 27.14 22.00 -20.11
C LEU A 76 28.05 23.24 -20.09
N PHE A 77 27.71 24.21 -19.24
CA PHE A 77 28.40 25.49 -19.15
C PHE A 77 29.34 25.60 -17.94
N GLY A 78 29.60 24.49 -17.23
CA GLY A 78 30.47 24.45 -16.06
C GLY A 78 29.77 24.76 -14.74
N ARG A 79 30.54 25.18 -13.72
CA ARG A 79 30.03 25.37 -12.34
C ARG A 79 29.17 26.62 -12.17
N GLU A 80 29.46 27.68 -12.92
CA GLU A 80 28.77 28.97 -12.83
C GLU A 80 28.29 29.37 -14.25
N PRO A 81 27.25 28.69 -14.77
CA PRO A 81 26.72 28.95 -16.11
C PRO A 81 26.27 30.41 -16.31
N LEU A 82 26.61 31.03 -17.45
CA LEU A 82 26.24 32.43 -17.79
C LEU A 82 26.84 33.52 -16.87
N LYS A 83 27.83 33.18 -16.04
CA LYS A 83 28.50 34.15 -15.17
C LYS A 83 29.29 35.19 -15.98
N LYS A 84 29.19 36.46 -15.56
CA LYS A 84 29.95 37.59 -16.10
C LYS A 84 31.22 37.86 -15.28
N GLU A 85 31.94 38.94 -15.57
CA GLU A 85 33.01 39.45 -14.71
C GLU A 85 32.43 40.06 -13.41
N GLU A 86 31.86 39.21 -12.56
CA GLU A 86 31.21 39.54 -11.30
C GLU A 86 31.61 38.54 -10.20
N ASP A 87 31.41 38.89 -8.95
CA ASP A 87 31.60 37.94 -7.84
C ASP A 87 30.50 36.86 -7.82
N SER A 88 30.73 35.79 -7.07
CA SER A 88 29.78 34.68 -7.01
C SER A 88 28.45 35.08 -6.35
N GLU A 89 28.42 36.01 -5.40
CA GLU A 89 27.19 36.39 -4.70
C GLU A 89 26.23 37.14 -5.64
N ALA A 90 26.75 38.13 -6.36
CA ALA A 90 26.03 38.85 -7.40
C ALA A 90 25.55 37.91 -8.52
N TYR A 91 26.39 36.96 -8.93
CA TYR A 91 26.03 35.95 -9.91
C TYR A 91 24.81 35.11 -9.48
N HIS A 92 24.80 34.57 -8.25
CA HIS A 92 23.69 33.73 -7.76
C HIS A 92 22.39 34.53 -7.58
N ALA A 93 22.48 35.82 -7.24
CA ALA A 93 21.31 36.69 -7.16
C ALA A 93 20.64 36.90 -8.54
N ASN A 94 21.48 37.02 -9.58
CA ASN A 94 21.06 37.35 -10.94
C ASN A 94 20.77 36.13 -11.83
N LEU A 95 21.21 34.93 -11.46
CA LEU A 95 20.86 33.71 -12.19
C LEU A 95 19.40 33.31 -11.91
N GLY A 96 18.61 33.18 -12.97
CA GLY A 96 17.35 32.45 -12.96
C GLY A 96 17.57 31.03 -13.46
N HIS A 97 17.16 30.04 -12.68
CA HIS A 97 17.21 28.63 -13.07
C HIS A 97 15.91 27.93 -12.64
N GLN A 98 15.25 27.28 -13.59
CA GLN A 98 14.03 26.51 -13.37
C GLN A 98 14.08 25.20 -14.14
N ASP A 99 13.82 24.12 -13.45
CA ASP A 99 13.73 22.80 -14.04
C ASP A 99 12.53 22.03 -13.48
N PHE A 100 11.89 21.25 -14.36
CA PHE A 100 10.72 20.46 -14.00
C PHE A 100 10.52 19.27 -14.94
N ALA A 101 9.88 18.23 -14.40
CA ALA A 101 9.49 17.01 -15.10
C ALA A 101 8.03 17.08 -15.55
N TYR A 102 7.70 16.41 -16.65
CA TYR A 102 6.33 16.18 -17.11
C TYR A 102 6.23 14.90 -17.94
N ILE A 103 5.00 14.45 -18.22
CA ILE A 103 4.73 13.36 -19.16
C ILE A 103 4.06 13.96 -20.39
N ASN A 104 4.62 13.69 -21.58
CA ASN A 104 4.05 14.18 -22.83
C ASN A 104 2.81 13.37 -23.26
N ASP A 105 2.15 13.79 -24.34
CA ASP A 105 0.92 13.19 -24.85
C ASP A 105 1.14 11.76 -25.40
N ALA A 106 2.38 11.42 -25.77
CA ALA A 106 2.79 10.05 -26.13
C ALA A 106 3.08 9.17 -24.90
N GLY A 107 3.05 9.75 -23.70
CA GLY A 107 3.32 9.05 -22.45
C GLY A 107 4.81 8.86 -22.15
N GLU A 108 5.68 9.63 -22.81
CA GLU A 108 7.13 9.64 -22.58
C GLU A 108 7.50 10.52 -21.40
N ASP A 109 8.60 10.18 -20.74
CA ASP A 109 9.18 10.92 -19.63
C ASP A 109 10.04 12.07 -20.13
N CYS A 110 9.71 13.30 -19.73
CA CYS A 110 10.36 14.51 -20.23
C CYS A 110 10.76 15.46 -19.10
N GLY A 111 11.87 16.19 -19.30
CA GLY A 111 12.32 17.27 -18.43
C GLY A 111 12.60 18.55 -19.22
N ILE A 112 12.35 19.71 -18.63
CA ILE A 112 12.66 21.02 -19.20
C ILE A 112 13.52 21.80 -18.22
N MET A 113 14.59 22.40 -18.72
CA MET A 113 15.41 23.38 -18.01
C MET A 113 15.31 24.74 -18.70
N VAL A 114 15.13 25.81 -17.93
CA VAL A 114 15.21 27.20 -18.37
C VAL A 114 16.21 27.91 -17.47
N MET A 115 17.24 28.49 -18.07
CA MET A 115 18.31 29.18 -17.38
C MET A 115 18.58 30.53 -18.04
N TYR A 116 18.69 31.60 -17.24
CA TYR A 116 18.80 32.96 -17.78
C TYR A 116 19.41 33.95 -16.78
N ARG A 117 19.76 35.13 -17.26
CA ARG A 117 20.23 36.27 -16.45
C ARG A 117 19.09 37.27 -16.22
N LYS A 118 18.86 37.67 -14.97
CA LYS A 118 17.82 38.65 -14.58
C LYS A 118 18.23 40.09 -14.91
N ASP A 119 19.51 40.39 -14.73
CA ASP A 119 20.16 41.66 -15.06
C ASP A 119 20.44 41.83 -16.56
N ASP A 120 20.38 40.73 -17.33
CA ASP A 120 20.56 40.73 -18.77
C ASP A 120 19.64 39.70 -19.44
N PRO A 121 18.38 40.08 -19.69
CA PRO A 121 17.38 39.20 -20.26
C PRO A 121 17.76 38.66 -21.66
N THR A 122 18.80 39.19 -22.30
CA THR A 122 19.29 38.68 -23.59
C THR A 122 20.13 37.42 -23.46
N GLN A 123 20.51 36.99 -22.25
CA GLN A 123 21.28 35.76 -22.01
C GLN A 123 20.40 34.68 -21.40
N TRP A 124 20.05 33.67 -22.20
CA TRP A 124 19.23 32.54 -21.76
C TRP A 124 19.49 31.26 -22.57
N VAL A 125 19.15 30.13 -21.95
CA VAL A 125 19.19 28.78 -22.51
C VAL A 125 17.95 28.01 -22.05
N ILE A 126 17.27 27.34 -22.98
CA ILE A 126 16.16 26.43 -22.72
C ILE A 126 16.53 25.06 -23.25
N GLY A 127 16.47 24.04 -22.40
CA GLY A 127 16.79 22.65 -22.73
C GLY A 127 15.60 21.73 -22.48
N LEU A 128 15.43 20.74 -23.36
CA LEU A 128 14.49 19.63 -23.23
C LEU A 128 15.30 18.32 -23.22
N ILE A 129 15.00 17.44 -22.26
CA ILE A 129 15.43 16.04 -22.29
C ILE A 129 14.19 15.16 -22.42
N LYS A 130 14.26 14.16 -23.31
CA LYS A 130 13.31 13.04 -23.34
C LYS A 130 13.99 11.76 -22.90
N ASN A 131 13.22 10.89 -22.25
CA ASN A 131 13.65 9.59 -21.77
C ASN A 131 14.85 9.66 -20.82
N GLY A 132 14.83 10.62 -19.87
CA GLY A 132 15.95 10.86 -18.94
C GLY A 132 16.36 9.62 -18.13
N HIS A 133 15.44 8.67 -17.92
CA HIS A 133 15.65 7.39 -17.24
C HIS A 133 16.47 6.36 -18.05
N ALA A 134 16.57 6.51 -19.38
CA ALA A 134 17.22 5.55 -20.27
C ALA A 134 18.76 5.67 -20.28
N GLU A 135 19.45 4.84 -21.07
CA GLU A 135 20.90 4.98 -21.31
C GLU A 135 21.23 6.31 -22.01
N PRO A 136 22.41 6.91 -21.79
CA PRO A 136 22.78 8.21 -22.37
C PRO A 136 22.57 8.35 -23.88
N LYS A 137 22.86 7.31 -24.66
CA LYS A 137 22.65 7.28 -26.11
C LYS A 137 21.17 7.37 -26.55
N ASN A 138 20.25 7.03 -25.65
CA ASN A 138 18.80 7.02 -25.87
C ASN A 138 18.09 8.23 -25.23
N ARG A 139 18.84 9.11 -24.54
CA ARG A 139 18.33 10.36 -23.97
C ARG A 139 18.40 11.44 -25.03
N GLU A 140 17.27 11.84 -25.60
CA GLU A 140 17.23 12.91 -26.60
C GLU A 140 17.35 14.27 -25.91
N ILE A 141 18.19 15.14 -26.45
CA ILE A 141 18.38 16.51 -25.97
C ILE A 141 18.12 17.50 -27.10
N VAL A 142 17.33 18.52 -26.79
CA VAL A 142 17.11 19.69 -27.65
C VAL A 142 17.34 20.94 -26.82
N CYS A 143 18.33 21.76 -27.19
CA CYS A 143 18.61 23.02 -26.51
C CYS A 143 18.46 24.19 -27.48
N VAL A 144 17.88 25.29 -27.00
CA VAL A 144 17.83 26.57 -27.70
C VAL A 144 18.40 27.66 -26.79
N SER A 145 19.28 28.50 -27.33
CA SER A 145 19.90 29.61 -26.59
C SER A 145 19.80 30.92 -27.36
N SER A 146 19.94 32.04 -26.65
CA SER A 146 20.00 33.37 -27.26
C SER A 146 21.36 33.72 -27.88
N PHE A 147 22.41 33.00 -27.48
CA PHE A 147 23.79 33.19 -27.91
C PHE A 147 24.34 31.93 -28.58
N ASP A 148 25.39 32.08 -29.39
CA ASP A 148 26.00 30.98 -30.12
C ASP A 148 26.67 29.99 -29.15
N LEU A 149 26.30 28.71 -29.26
CA LEU A 149 26.83 27.62 -28.43
C LEU A 149 28.14 27.04 -28.99
N THR A 150 28.48 27.35 -30.24
CA THR A 150 29.67 26.81 -30.92
C THR A 150 30.97 27.04 -30.13
N PRO A 151 31.21 28.22 -29.50
CA PRO A 151 32.42 28.44 -28.69
C PRO A 151 32.54 27.54 -27.45
N PHE A 152 31.46 26.92 -27.00
CA PHE A 152 31.44 26.03 -25.83
C PHE A 152 31.69 24.56 -26.19
N ILE A 153 31.69 24.22 -27.49
CA ILE A 153 31.97 22.88 -27.99
C ILE A 153 33.49 22.65 -28.02
N LYS A 154 33.96 21.66 -27.25
CA LYS A 154 35.38 21.31 -27.10
C LYS A 154 35.84 20.21 -28.05
N SER A 155 34.93 19.36 -28.55
CA SER A 155 35.22 18.33 -29.55
C SER A 155 34.06 18.21 -30.55
N LEU A 156 34.39 18.28 -31.83
CA LEU A 156 33.45 18.12 -32.95
C LEU A 156 33.25 16.64 -33.34
N ASP A 157 34.07 15.73 -32.80
CA ASP A 157 34.08 14.30 -33.16
C ASP A 157 32.77 13.58 -32.79
N PHE A 158 31.96 14.20 -31.93
CA PHE A 158 30.69 13.66 -31.46
C PHE A 158 29.49 14.06 -32.35
N GLY A 159 29.72 14.72 -33.50
CA GLY A 159 28.69 14.96 -34.52
C GLY A 159 27.63 16.00 -34.13
N VAL A 160 27.93 16.86 -33.16
CA VAL A 160 27.01 17.87 -32.64
C VAL A 160 27.10 19.15 -33.48
N THR A 161 25.97 19.64 -33.99
CA THR A 161 25.91 20.87 -34.81
C THR A 161 24.99 21.92 -34.19
N VAL A 162 25.43 23.18 -34.23
CA VAL A 162 24.64 24.35 -33.84
C VAL A 162 24.10 25.03 -35.09
N SER A 163 22.81 25.35 -35.11
CA SER A 163 22.16 26.05 -36.23
C SER A 163 21.40 27.28 -35.76
N SER A 164 21.50 28.40 -36.47
CA SER A 164 20.69 29.59 -36.19
C SER A 164 19.23 29.37 -36.58
N VAL A 165 18.30 29.78 -35.71
CA VAL A 165 16.85 29.68 -35.93
C VAL A 165 16.17 31.04 -35.76
N SER A 166 14.96 31.20 -36.30
CA SER A 166 14.22 32.47 -36.20
C SER A 166 13.50 32.67 -34.86
N SER A 167 13.19 31.58 -34.16
CA SER A 167 12.46 31.57 -32.87
C SER A 167 12.69 30.25 -32.14
N ILE A 168 12.11 30.10 -30.95
CA ILE A 168 12.13 28.86 -30.15
C ILE A 168 11.18 27.77 -30.70
N GLU A 169 10.45 28.04 -31.78
CA GLU A 169 9.44 27.12 -32.35
C GLU A 169 9.95 25.68 -32.58
N PRO A 170 11.19 25.45 -33.07
CA PRO A 170 11.71 24.09 -33.24
C PRO A 170 11.80 23.27 -31.95
N LEU A 171 11.93 23.93 -30.78
CA LEU A 171 11.88 23.30 -29.47
C LEU A 171 10.42 23.04 -29.07
N LEU A 172 9.52 24.01 -29.27
CA LEU A 172 8.10 23.89 -28.91
C LEU A 172 7.44 22.68 -29.59
N GLN A 173 7.80 22.42 -30.85
CA GLN A 173 7.34 21.26 -31.62
C GLN A 173 7.77 19.91 -31.04
N GLN A 174 8.78 19.89 -30.16
CA GLN A 174 9.33 18.67 -29.57
C GLN A 174 8.74 18.33 -28.20
N ILE A 175 8.07 19.28 -27.53
CA ILE A 175 7.54 19.12 -26.17
C ILE A 175 6.42 18.06 -26.13
N GLY A 176 5.51 18.09 -27.11
CA GLY A 176 4.40 17.13 -27.19
C GLY A 176 3.45 17.19 -26.00
N SER A 177 3.25 18.36 -25.39
CA SER A 177 2.28 18.56 -24.30
C SER A 177 1.78 20.00 -24.29
N ALA A 178 0.46 20.19 -24.19
CA ALA A 178 -0.15 21.52 -24.32
C ALA A 178 0.31 22.53 -23.26
N ILE A 179 0.41 22.12 -21.99
CA ILE A 179 0.72 23.04 -20.88
C ILE A 179 2.19 23.52 -20.95
N PRO A 180 3.22 22.65 -20.97
CA PRO A 180 4.60 23.12 -21.06
C PRO A 180 4.86 23.91 -22.35
N SER A 181 4.23 23.53 -23.47
CA SER A 181 4.32 24.31 -24.72
C SER A 181 3.77 25.72 -24.57
N PHE A 182 2.59 25.88 -23.94
CA PHE A 182 2.02 27.20 -23.68
C PHE A 182 2.92 28.06 -22.78
N LEU A 183 3.47 27.47 -21.71
CA LEU A 183 4.36 28.18 -20.79
C LEU A 183 5.65 28.64 -21.49
N LEU A 184 6.28 27.74 -22.26
CA LEU A 184 7.52 28.05 -22.98
C LEU A 184 7.30 29.02 -24.14
N GLN A 185 6.15 29.00 -24.80
CA GLN A 185 5.81 30.00 -25.83
C GLN A 185 5.82 31.43 -25.28
N ASN A 186 5.53 31.60 -23.98
CA ASN A 186 5.55 32.88 -23.28
C ASN A 186 6.88 33.16 -22.53
N ALA A 187 7.86 32.26 -22.64
CA ALA A 187 9.15 32.40 -21.98
C ALA A 187 10.06 33.43 -22.67
N VAL A 188 9.97 33.58 -23.99
CA VAL A 188 10.84 34.46 -24.78
C VAL A 188 10.01 35.50 -25.53
N ASN A 189 10.36 36.77 -25.35
CA ASN A 189 9.73 37.92 -25.99
C ASN A 189 10.13 38.04 -27.47
N ARG A 190 9.40 38.87 -28.23
CA ARG A 190 9.67 39.08 -29.67
C ARG A 190 11.08 39.63 -29.98
N ASN A 191 11.70 40.32 -29.03
CA ASN A 191 13.05 40.86 -29.12
C ASN A 191 14.14 39.85 -28.72
N ASN A 192 13.80 38.57 -28.55
CA ASN A 192 14.73 37.49 -28.15
C ASN A 192 15.26 37.63 -26.71
N GLU A 193 14.55 38.36 -25.86
CA GLU A 193 14.81 38.43 -24.41
C GLU A 193 13.92 37.44 -23.67
N ILE A 194 14.43 36.85 -22.58
CA ILE A 194 13.61 36.06 -21.66
C ILE A 194 12.59 36.99 -20.97
N ASN A 195 11.36 36.53 -20.84
CA ASN A 195 10.36 37.16 -20.00
C ASN A 195 10.71 36.87 -18.54
N LEU A 196 11.15 37.86 -17.78
CA LEU A 196 11.52 37.67 -16.36
C LEU A 196 10.35 37.16 -15.49
N ARG A 197 9.09 37.38 -15.92
CA ARG A 197 7.92 36.82 -15.24
C ARG A 197 7.76 35.32 -15.45
N PHE A 198 8.54 34.71 -16.35
CA PHE A 198 8.60 33.26 -16.49
C PHE A 198 8.92 32.58 -15.17
N GLN A 199 9.66 33.24 -14.25
CA GLN A 199 9.89 32.68 -12.93
C GLN A 199 8.61 32.25 -12.18
N ARG A 200 7.48 32.87 -12.50
CA ARG A 200 6.19 32.61 -11.86
C ARG A 200 5.61 31.23 -12.20
N ILE A 201 6.11 30.53 -13.22
CA ILE A 201 5.63 29.18 -13.53
C ILE A 201 5.96 28.17 -12.42
N ALA A 202 6.92 28.47 -11.54
CA ALA A 202 7.21 27.67 -10.35
C ALA A 202 5.98 27.47 -9.45
N LEU A 203 5.02 28.41 -9.47
CA LEU A 203 3.74 28.31 -8.76
C LEU A 203 2.88 27.12 -9.20
N LEU A 204 3.09 26.63 -10.42
CA LEU A 204 2.35 25.53 -11.00
C LEU A 204 2.97 24.16 -10.71
N MET A 205 4.22 24.13 -10.25
CA MET A 205 4.96 22.90 -10.02
C MET A 205 4.52 22.28 -8.68
N ARG A 206 4.43 20.96 -8.63
CA ARG A 206 4.13 20.21 -7.41
C ARG A 206 5.19 19.16 -7.15
N LYS A 207 5.49 18.91 -5.88
CA LYS A 207 6.40 17.84 -5.47
C LYS A 207 5.66 16.51 -5.48
N LEU A 208 6.37 15.44 -5.85
CA LEU A 208 5.83 14.09 -5.72
C LEU A 208 5.79 13.70 -4.24
N GLN A 209 4.70 13.07 -3.84
CA GLN A 209 4.54 12.46 -2.53
C GLN A 209 4.47 10.94 -2.72
N ILE A 210 5.41 10.22 -2.11
CA ILE A 210 5.49 8.77 -2.25
C ILE A 210 4.73 8.13 -1.08
N GLU A 211 3.72 7.33 -1.40
CA GLU A 211 2.91 6.59 -0.44
C GLU A 211 3.08 5.09 -0.75
N GLN A 212 3.85 4.39 0.09
CA GLN A 212 4.19 2.98 -0.08
C GLN A 212 4.82 2.69 -1.46
N GLU A 213 4.01 2.21 -2.40
CA GLU A 213 4.43 1.80 -3.75
C GLU A 213 3.85 2.66 -4.87
N THR A 214 3.21 3.79 -4.55
CA THR A 214 2.65 4.73 -5.53
C THR A 214 3.11 6.16 -5.26
N ALA A 215 2.99 7.02 -6.26
CA ALA A 215 3.16 8.46 -6.11
C ALA A 215 1.81 9.17 -6.18
N THR A 216 1.71 10.30 -5.50
CA THR A 216 0.66 11.31 -5.66
C THR A 216 1.30 12.69 -5.76
N LEU A 217 0.48 13.73 -5.91
CA LEU A 217 0.91 15.13 -5.83
C LEU A 217 0.29 15.77 -4.62
N ARG A 218 1.08 16.51 -3.85
CA ARG A 218 0.55 17.42 -2.83
C ARG A 218 -0.22 18.53 -3.55
N GLU A 219 -1.50 18.70 -3.25
CA GLU A 219 -2.37 19.74 -3.82
C GLU A 219 -2.34 19.81 -5.36
N PRO A 220 -2.88 18.80 -6.06
CA PRO A 220 -2.85 18.73 -7.51
C PRO A 220 -3.61 19.91 -8.15
N ILE A 221 -3.06 20.44 -9.24
CA ILE A 221 -3.63 21.59 -9.94
C ILE A 221 -4.53 21.12 -11.10
N SER A 222 -5.76 21.64 -11.11
CA SER A 222 -6.66 21.56 -12.26
C SER A 222 -6.37 22.72 -13.22
N PHE A 223 -5.44 22.55 -14.15
CA PHE A 223 -4.95 23.63 -15.02
C PHE A 223 -6.06 24.33 -15.84
N SER A 224 -7.17 23.64 -16.12
CA SER A 224 -8.34 24.21 -16.80
C SER A 224 -9.06 25.30 -16.01
N GLU A 225 -8.81 25.41 -14.71
CA GLU A 225 -9.43 26.41 -13.83
C GLU A 225 -8.62 27.71 -13.72
N PHE A 226 -7.46 27.77 -14.37
CA PHE A 226 -6.52 28.88 -14.32
C PHE A 226 -6.44 29.60 -15.66
N ASP A 227 -6.44 30.94 -15.60
CA ASP A 227 -5.92 31.75 -16.70
C ASP A 227 -4.38 31.75 -16.63
N LEU A 228 -3.75 30.80 -17.32
CA LEU A 228 -2.30 30.69 -17.35
C LEU A 228 -1.61 31.92 -17.97
N SER A 229 -2.32 32.72 -18.77
CA SER A 229 -1.76 33.96 -19.33
C SER A 229 -1.53 35.02 -18.23
N ALA A 230 -2.31 34.96 -17.14
CA ALA A 230 -2.17 35.87 -16.01
C ALA A 230 -0.83 35.72 -15.28
N LEU A 231 -0.15 34.57 -15.41
CA LEU A 231 1.22 34.39 -14.88
C LEU A 231 2.21 35.36 -15.51
N PHE A 232 2.01 35.72 -16.78
CA PHE A 232 2.90 36.60 -17.53
C PHE A 232 2.45 38.07 -17.55
N ALA A 233 1.24 38.35 -17.06
CA ALA A 233 0.68 39.69 -16.98
C ALA A 233 1.33 40.54 -15.86
N GLU A 234 1.13 41.85 -15.89
CA GLU A 234 1.51 42.74 -14.79
C GLU A 234 0.74 42.37 -13.51
N ASN A 235 1.50 42.09 -12.44
CA ASN A 235 0.95 41.72 -11.15
C ASN A 235 1.95 42.10 -10.04
N PRO A 236 1.97 43.37 -9.62
CA PRO A 236 2.91 43.86 -8.61
C PRO A 236 2.80 43.09 -7.28
N ASP A 237 1.59 42.65 -6.93
CA ASP A 237 1.32 41.92 -5.68
C ASP A 237 2.01 40.55 -5.70
N LEU A 238 1.96 39.87 -6.84
CA LEU A 238 2.69 38.63 -7.04
C LEU A 238 4.21 38.87 -7.10
N ASP A 239 4.66 39.95 -7.73
CA ASP A 239 6.09 40.30 -7.78
C ASP A 239 6.68 40.54 -6.39
N LEU A 240 5.93 41.15 -5.47
CA LEU A 240 6.33 41.28 -4.08
C LEU A 240 6.58 39.93 -3.41
N LEU A 241 5.75 38.91 -3.67
CA LEU A 241 5.94 37.58 -3.10
C LEU A 241 7.22 36.90 -3.59
N PHE A 242 7.61 37.14 -4.85
CA PHE A 242 8.88 36.67 -5.41
C PHE A 242 10.07 37.45 -4.85
N GLN A 243 9.96 38.78 -4.76
CA GLN A 243 11.00 39.64 -4.20
C GLN A 243 11.37 39.23 -2.77
N TYR A 244 10.36 39.03 -1.92
CA TYR A 244 10.57 38.61 -0.52
C TYR A 244 10.81 37.10 -0.36
N LYS A 245 10.87 36.32 -1.45
CA LYS A 245 11.05 34.86 -1.43
C LYS A 245 10.06 34.20 -0.47
N ILE A 246 8.78 34.58 -0.55
CA ILE A 246 7.72 34.00 0.30
C ILE A 246 7.48 32.55 -0.08
N LEU A 247 7.52 32.25 -1.38
CA LEU A 247 7.21 30.94 -1.96
C LEU A 247 8.22 29.85 -1.62
N ASP A 248 9.45 30.24 -1.30
CA ASP A 248 10.51 29.31 -0.87
C ASP A 248 10.20 28.71 0.52
N GLU A 249 9.40 29.41 1.34
CA GLU A 249 9.07 29.01 2.71
C GLU A 249 7.59 28.64 2.88
N LEU A 250 6.69 29.27 2.13
CA LEU A 250 5.24 29.03 2.17
C LEU A 250 4.72 28.77 0.75
N PRO A 251 4.60 27.48 0.35
CA PRO A 251 3.92 27.11 -0.89
C PRO A 251 2.46 27.59 -0.86
N LEU A 252 2.00 28.21 -1.95
CA LEU A 252 0.63 28.70 -2.06
C LEU A 252 -0.32 27.57 -2.45
N SER A 253 -1.49 27.54 -1.80
CA SER A 253 -2.56 26.65 -2.23
C SER A 253 -3.13 27.03 -3.59
N VAL A 254 -3.81 26.06 -4.19
CA VAL A 254 -4.53 26.22 -5.47
C VAL A 254 -5.54 27.37 -5.41
N SER A 255 -6.23 27.52 -4.26
CA SER A 255 -7.23 28.59 -4.06
C SER A 255 -6.59 29.97 -4.03
N LEU A 256 -5.53 30.14 -3.22
CA LEU A 256 -4.80 31.41 -3.13
C LEU A 256 -4.15 31.79 -4.45
N LEU A 257 -3.57 30.82 -5.16
CA LEU A 257 -2.96 31.05 -6.47
C LEU A 257 -4.01 31.58 -7.47
N LYS A 258 -5.21 30.99 -7.50
CA LYS A 258 -6.29 31.41 -8.38
C LYS A 258 -6.73 32.85 -8.08
N GLU A 259 -6.79 33.20 -6.79
CA GLU A 259 -7.06 34.56 -6.36
C GLU A 259 -5.96 35.54 -6.78
N LEU A 260 -4.69 35.24 -6.51
CA LEU A 260 -3.57 36.12 -6.86
C LEU A 260 -3.46 36.38 -8.36
N LEU A 261 -3.84 35.41 -9.20
CA LEU A 261 -3.87 35.57 -10.66
C LEU A 261 -5.08 36.36 -11.16
N SER A 262 -6.13 36.53 -10.34
CA SER A 262 -7.31 37.32 -10.69
C SER A 262 -7.10 38.82 -10.44
N LYS A 263 -7.51 39.67 -11.40
CA LYS A 263 -7.39 41.13 -11.27
C LYS A 263 -8.28 41.72 -10.17
N SER A 264 -9.42 41.11 -9.89
CA SER A 264 -10.40 41.60 -8.92
C SER A 264 -10.32 40.90 -7.56
N SER A 265 -9.20 40.22 -7.25
CA SER A 265 -9.07 39.44 -6.03
C SER A 265 -9.08 40.31 -4.76
N PRO A 266 -9.86 39.92 -3.73
CA PRO A 266 -9.78 40.54 -2.42
C PRO A 266 -8.40 40.38 -1.76
N LEU A 267 -7.75 39.22 -1.88
CA LEU A 267 -6.39 39.01 -1.37
C LEU A 267 -5.39 40.04 -1.90
N ARG A 268 -5.47 40.38 -3.19
CA ARG A 268 -4.59 41.41 -3.77
C ARG A 268 -4.80 42.78 -3.12
N LYS A 269 -6.06 43.14 -2.82
CA LYS A 269 -6.36 44.40 -2.11
C LYS A 269 -5.80 44.40 -0.69
N GLU A 270 -5.86 43.26 -0.01
CA GLU A 270 -5.27 43.10 1.33
C GLU A 270 -3.73 43.25 1.29
N ILE A 271 -3.06 42.64 0.30
CA ILE A 271 -1.60 42.82 0.10
C ILE A 271 -1.25 44.30 -0.18
N GLN A 272 -2.02 44.96 -1.04
CA GLN A 272 -1.82 46.38 -1.35
C GLN A 272 -2.07 47.32 -0.16
N GLY A 273 -2.88 46.87 0.81
CA GLY A 273 -3.16 47.60 2.02
C GLY A 273 -2.05 47.53 3.08
N ILE A 274 -1.02 46.69 2.90
CA ILE A 274 0.09 46.58 3.84
C ILE A 274 0.93 47.87 3.83
N GLN A 275 1.18 48.42 5.01
CA GLN A 275 2.17 49.48 5.21
C GLN A 275 3.55 48.86 5.42
N PHE A 276 4.35 48.81 4.36
CA PHE A 276 5.71 48.32 4.45
C PHE A 276 6.63 49.28 5.21
N THR A 277 7.62 48.71 5.91
CA THR A 277 8.65 49.43 6.66
C THR A 277 10.01 49.35 5.92
N ASP A 278 11.04 50.01 6.45
CA ASP A 278 12.40 49.90 5.90
C ASP A 278 13.08 48.56 6.24
N ASP A 279 12.51 47.75 7.15
CA ASP A 279 13.03 46.42 7.51
C ASP A 279 12.36 45.33 6.64
N GLU A 280 13.11 44.80 5.67
CA GLU A 280 12.66 43.72 4.78
C GLU A 280 12.18 42.47 5.52
N ARG A 281 12.78 42.13 6.67
CA ARG A 281 12.38 40.96 7.46
C ARG A 281 10.98 41.17 8.05
N ILE A 282 10.66 42.38 8.51
CA ILE A 282 9.33 42.72 9.01
C ILE A 282 8.31 42.64 7.87
N ASN A 283 8.65 43.19 6.70
CA ASN A 283 7.79 43.15 5.51
C ASN A 283 7.50 41.72 5.05
N LYS A 284 8.53 40.86 5.06
CA LYS A 284 8.41 39.44 4.77
C LYS A 284 7.45 38.76 5.75
N SER A 285 7.62 38.98 7.06
CA SER A 285 6.72 38.42 8.08
C SER A 285 5.28 38.92 7.94
N LEU A 286 5.06 40.21 7.65
CA LEU A 286 3.73 40.76 7.41
C LEU A 286 3.00 40.05 6.26
N LEU A 287 3.69 39.86 5.13
CA LEU A 287 3.13 39.15 3.97
C LEU A 287 2.76 37.70 4.32
N LYS A 288 3.64 36.98 5.02
CA LYS A 288 3.38 35.61 5.45
C LYS A 288 2.14 35.51 6.34
N ILE A 289 2.05 36.36 7.37
CA ILE A 289 0.91 36.37 8.29
C ILE A 289 -0.38 36.69 7.53
N LEU A 290 -0.35 37.72 6.67
CA LEU A 290 -1.53 38.11 5.90
C LEU A 290 -2.02 36.96 5.03
N ILE A 291 -1.13 36.28 4.29
CA ILE A 291 -1.49 35.16 3.42
C ILE A 291 -2.10 34.01 4.23
N VAL A 292 -1.41 33.57 5.29
CA VAL A 292 -1.87 32.44 6.11
C VAL A 292 -3.19 32.77 6.81
N PHE A 293 -3.34 33.99 7.34
CA PHE A 293 -4.58 34.40 8.00
C PHE A 293 -5.73 34.56 7.01
N TYR A 294 -5.47 35.07 5.81
CA TYR A 294 -6.48 35.20 4.77
C TYR A 294 -7.00 33.81 4.36
N GLU A 295 -6.09 32.88 4.05
CA GLU A 295 -6.43 31.52 3.63
C GLU A 295 -7.28 30.77 4.66
N ASN A 296 -7.00 30.99 5.93
CA ASN A 296 -7.64 30.27 7.03
C ASN A 296 -8.81 31.03 7.66
N GLY A 297 -9.23 32.16 7.07
CA GLY A 297 -10.34 32.97 7.59
C GLY A 297 -10.07 33.63 8.95
N LEU A 298 -8.79 33.77 9.33
CA LEU A 298 -8.35 34.34 10.60
C LEU A 298 -8.06 35.85 10.51
N LEU A 299 -8.01 36.42 9.29
CA LEU A 299 -7.53 37.77 9.03
C LEU A 299 -8.30 38.84 9.81
N ASP A 300 -9.64 38.83 9.73
CA ASP A 300 -10.46 39.89 10.35
C ASP A 300 -10.39 39.86 11.88
N GLN A 301 -10.38 38.67 12.47
CA GLN A 301 -10.28 38.48 13.92
C GLN A 301 -8.92 38.94 14.46
N ASN A 302 -7.86 38.84 13.65
CA ASN A 302 -6.48 39.08 14.05
C ASN A 302 -5.85 40.33 13.40
N ARG A 303 -6.65 41.19 12.77
CA ARG A 303 -6.17 42.36 12.01
C ARG A 303 -5.30 43.31 12.84
N LYS A 304 -5.57 43.43 14.14
CA LYS A 304 -4.77 44.25 15.08
C LYS A 304 -3.31 43.76 15.22
N LEU A 305 -3.06 42.46 15.06
CA LEU A 305 -1.71 41.90 15.12
C LEU A 305 -0.86 42.33 13.92
N LEU A 306 -1.47 42.46 12.73
CA LEU A 306 -0.78 42.94 11.52
C LEU A 306 -0.33 44.40 11.63
N THR A 307 -1.02 45.22 12.43
CA THR A 307 -0.65 46.62 12.66
C THR A 307 0.36 46.82 13.79
N ASN A 308 0.69 45.76 14.55
CA ASN A 308 1.61 45.84 15.69
C ASN A 308 3.04 45.48 15.26
N ILE A 309 3.80 46.48 14.81
CA ILE A 309 5.17 46.29 14.29
C ILE A 309 6.11 45.69 15.35
N GLU A 310 5.98 46.07 16.62
CA GLU A 310 6.81 45.54 17.71
C GLU A 310 6.58 44.03 17.87
N PHE A 311 5.33 43.61 17.83
CA PHE A 311 4.95 42.20 17.84
C PHE A 311 5.52 41.43 16.64
N ILE A 312 5.40 41.97 15.42
CA ILE A 312 5.95 41.34 14.21
C ILE A 312 7.47 41.21 14.32
N ASN A 313 8.15 42.27 14.76
CA ASN A 313 9.59 42.26 14.95
C ASN A 313 10.02 41.15 15.93
N LYS A 314 9.31 41.06 17.07
CA LYS A 314 9.57 40.09 18.14
C LYS A 314 9.41 38.64 17.71
N PHE A 315 8.41 38.32 16.89
CA PHE A 315 8.12 36.94 16.47
C PHE A 315 8.54 36.59 15.04
N SER A 316 9.12 37.53 14.30
CA SER A 316 9.54 37.36 12.89
C SER A 316 10.37 36.10 12.64
N GLY A 317 11.30 35.78 13.55
CA GLY A 317 12.15 34.59 13.47
C GLY A 317 11.42 33.25 13.66
N TYR A 318 10.16 33.29 14.12
CA TYR A 318 9.32 32.15 14.47
C TYR A 318 8.12 31.98 13.54
N MET A 319 8.17 32.57 12.33
CA MET A 319 7.11 32.52 11.31
C MET A 319 7.64 31.86 10.02
N LYS A 320 8.23 30.68 10.14
CA LYS A 320 8.81 29.93 9.02
C LYS A 320 7.82 28.93 8.43
N ASP A 321 6.93 28.38 9.26
CA ASP A 321 5.91 27.40 8.89
C ASP A 321 4.50 27.98 9.11
N GLU A 322 3.55 27.54 8.28
CA GLU A 322 2.14 27.90 8.36
C GLU A 322 1.54 27.63 9.75
N THR A 323 1.90 26.51 10.39
CA THR A 323 1.41 26.12 11.72
C THR A 323 1.89 27.08 12.81
N GLN A 324 3.15 27.52 12.73
CA GLN A 324 3.66 28.53 13.67
C GLN A 324 2.83 29.81 13.57
N ILE A 325 2.57 30.29 12.34
CA ILE A 325 1.81 31.50 12.09
C ILE A 325 0.37 31.38 12.63
N LYS A 326 -0.31 30.25 12.38
CA LYS A 326 -1.66 29.98 12.90
C LYS A 326 -1.71 29.91 14.42
N LEU A 327 -0.66 29.40 15.05
CA LEU A 327 -0.64 29.16 16.48
C LEU A 327 -0.39 30.43 17.29
N ILE A 328 0.35 31.40 16.73
CA ILE A 328 0.72 32.63 17.46
C ILE A 328 -0.50 33.37 18.05
N PRO A 329 -1.58 33.68 17.31
CA PRO A 329 -2.75 34.35 17.88
C PRO A 329 -3.36 33.60 19.06
N PHE A 330 -3.43 32.28 18.97
CA PHE A 330 -3.95 31.43 20.03
C PHE A 330 -3.12 31.56 21.30
N LEU A 331 -1.79 31.46 21.19
CA LEU A 331 -0.89 31.54 22.35
C LEU A 331 -0.96 32.91 23.05
N ILE A 332 -1.11 33.99 22.29
CA ILE A 332 -1.31 35.34 22.84
C ILE A 332 -2.65 35.44 23.55
N GLN A 333 -3.71 34.90 22.96
CA GLN A 333 -5.05 34.92 23.55
C GLN A 333 -5.08 34.15 24.89
N GLN A 334 -4.32 33.07 24.99
CA GLN A 334 -4.09 32.32 26.24
C GLN A 334 -3.16 33.06 27.23
N SER A 335 -2.69 34.27 26.89
CA SER A 335 -1.82 35.09 27.74
C SER A 335 -0.51 34.39 28.14
N TYR A 336 0.04 33.56 27.26
CA TYR A 336 1.33 32.92 27.53
C TYR A 336 2.47 33.95 27.55
N PRO A 337 3.47 33.79 28.44
CA PRO A 337 4.67 34.61 28.43
C PRO A 337 5.39 34.54 27.09
N ASP A 338 5.96 35.67 26.66
CA ASP A 338 6.59 35.77 25.34
C ASP A 338 7.77 34.80 25.15
N ASP A 339 8.57 34.59 26.18
CA ASP A 339 9.69 33.64 26.19
C ASP A 339 9.20 32.19 26.01
N LEU A 340 8.05 31.85 26.60
CA LEU A 340 7.38 30.57 26.38
C LEU A 340 6.85 30.45 24.94
N ILE A 341 6.20 31.49 24.41
CA ILE A 341 5.73 31.49 23.01
C ILE A 341 6.90 31.25 22.05
N GLN A 342 8.02 31.97 22.24
CA GLN A 342 9.23 31.79 21.46
C GLN A 342 9.78 30.35 21.58
N LEU A 343 9.80 29.79 22.80
CA LEU A 343 10.23 28.42 23.03
C LEU A 343 9.35 27.41 22.28
N ILE A 344 8.02 27.51 22.40
CA ILE A 344 7.07 26.63 21.70
C ILE A 344 7.30 26.68 20.19
N LEU A 345 7.45 27.88 19.63
CA LEU A 345 7.61 28.05 18.19
C LEU A 345 9.02 27.71 17.70
N SER A 346 10.04 27.68 18.56
CA SER A 346 11.43 27.42 18.15
C SER A 346 11.68 26.00 17.64
N THR A 347 10.87 25.02 18.05
CA THR A 347 11.13 23.59 17.81
C THR A 347 9.90 22.93 17.19
N GLU A 348 10.09 22.18 16.10
CA GLU A 348 8.99 21.55 15.36
C GLU A 348 8.12 20.61 16.20
N ALA A 349 8.76 19.75 16.99
CA ALA A 349 8.03 18.86 17.90
C ALA A 349 7.10 19.62 18.85
N TYR A 350 7.46 20.84 19.27
CA TYR A 350 6.67 21.62 20.22
C TYR A 350 5.48 22.28 19.53
N TYR A 351 5.70 23.11 18.52
CA TYR A 351 4.57 23.83 17.90
C TYR A 351 3.59 22.88 17.20
N ARG A 352 4.05 21.75 16.63
CA ARG A 352 3.16 20.72 16.06
C ARG A 352 2.35 20.00 17.13
N ALA A 353 2.94 19.73 18.29
CA ALA A 353 2.23 19.13 19.42
C ALA A 353 1.15 20.07 19.96
N ILE A 354 1.50 21.35 20.17
CA ILE A 354 0.52 22.33 20.67
C ILE A 354 -0.58 22.56 19.64
N ASP A 355 -0.26 22.74 18.35
CA ASP A 355 -1.28 22.83 17.29
C ASP A 355 -2.21 21.59 17.26
N SER A 356 -1.65 20.39 17.46
CA SER A 356 -2.45 19.16 17.55
C SER A 356 -3.37 19.16 18.78
N LEU A 357 -2.91 19.66 19.93
CA LEU A 357 -3.73 19.82 21.13
C LEU A 357 -4.85 20.84 20.90
N VAL A 358 -4.55 22.00 20.31
CA VAL A 358 -5.55 23.03 19.98
C VAL A 358 -6.64 22.48 19.05
N LYS A 359 -6.25 21.67 18.05
CA LYS A 359 -7.20 21.02 17.13
C LYS A 359 -8.04 19.93 17.79
N LEU A 360 -7.50 19.25 18.81
CA LEU A 360 -8.26 18.27 19.60
C LEU A 360 -9.27 19.00 20.48
N GLU A 361 -8.79 19.90 21.33
CA GLU A 361 -9.57 20.74 22.24
C GLU A 361 -8.66 21.84 22.85
N PRO A 362 -8.98 23.13 22.68
CA PRO A 362 -8.18 24.24 23.21
C PRO A 362 -7.82 24.14 24.70
N GLU A 363 -8.74 23.66 25.52
CA GLU A 363 -8.62 23.50 26.97
C GLU A 363 -7.50 22.52 27.36
N LEU A 364 -7.08 21.61 26.46
CA LEU A 364 -5.94 20.73 26.70
C LEU A 364 -4.61 21.49 26.82
N THR A 365 -4.59 22.76 26.45
CA THR A 365 -3.38 23.59 26.51
C THR A 365 -3.24 24.35 27.84
N GLU A 366 -4.24 24.36 28.73
CA GLU A 366 -4.21 25.19 29.96
C GLU A 366 -2.93 25.00 30.80
N ASP A 367 -2.47 23.76 30.98
CA ASP A 367 -1.30 23.42 31.79
C ASP A 367 0.04 23.42 31.03
N VAL A 368 0.03 23.71 29.72
CA VAL A 368 1.23 23.74 28.88
C VAL A 368 2.33 24.64 29.44
N PRO A 369 2.06 25.85 30.00
CA PRO A 369 3.10 26.67 30.60
C PRO A 369 3.84 26.00 31.75
N GLU A 370 3.17 25.18 32.56
CA GLU A 370 3.82 24.43 33.64
C GLU A 370 4.58 23.23 33.10
N PHE A 371 3.98 22.46 32.18
CA PHE A 371 4.67 21.32 31.55
C PHE A 371 5.94 21.73 30.80
N PHE A 372 5.95 22.91 30.18
CA PHE A 372 7.13 23.41 29.48
C PHE A 372 8.26 23.85 30.43
N LYS A 373 8.04 23.97 31.74
CA LYS A 373 9.15 24.17 32.71
C LYS A 373 9.92 22.87 32.93
N GLU A 374 9.26 21.72 32.83
CA GLU A 374 9.85 20.40 33.03
C GLU A 374 10.62 19.91 31.79
N SER A 375 11.92 19.66 31.92
CA SER A 375 12.74 19.15 30.81
C SER A 375 12.24 17.81 30.28
N LYS A 376 11.79 16.93 31.17
CA LYS A 376 11.27 15.61 30.81
C LYS A 376 10.05 15.69 29.89
N LYS A 377 9.06 16.52 30.23
CA LYS A 377 7.86 16.74 29.40
C LYS A 377 8.21 17.26 28.00
N ARG A 378 9.23 18.11 27.87
CA ARG A 378 9.70 18.59 26.56
C ARG A 378 10.38 17.49 25.74
N GLU A 379 11.16 16.62 26.36
CA GLU A 379 11.75 15.46 25.66
C GLU A 379 10.68 14.45 25.21
N GLU A 380 9.63 14.25 26.01
CA GLU A 380 8.48 13.42 25.62
C GLU A 380 7.80 13.93 24.35
N LEU A 381 7.66 15.25 24.15
CA LEU A 381 7.11 15.81 22.91
C LEU A 381 7.95 15.48 21.67
N LYS A 382 9.28 15.44 21.81
CA LYS A 382 10.18 15.03 20.70
C LYS A 382 9.98 13.55 20.37
N PHE A 383 9.85 12.70 21.38
CA PHE A 383 9.52 11.29 21.19
C PHE A 383 8.17 11.14 20.48
N ILE A 384 7.12 11.81 20.97
CA ILE A 384 5.79 11.76 20.36
C ILE A 384 5.83 12.23 18.90
N PHE A 385 6.52 13.33 18.61
CA PHE A 385 6.66 13.85 17.25
C PHE A 385 7.33 12.85 16.30
N SER A 386 8.27 12.03 16.79
CA SER A 386 8.96 11.00 15.99
C SER A 386 8.07 9.83 15.57
N LEU A 387 6.88 9.66 16.17
CA LEU A 387 5.97 8.57 15.84
C LEU A 387 5.35 8.81 14.45
N PRO A 388 5.31 7.81 13.56
CA PRO A 388 4.83 8.00 12.19
C PRO A 388 3.29 8.13 12.09
N ASP A 389 2.56 7.40 12.94
CA ASP A 389 1.09 7.35 12.92
C ASP A 389 0.45 8.55 13.64
N GLU A 390 -0.41 9.29 12.96
CA GLU A 390 -1.01 10.53 13.48
C GLU A 390 -1.96 10.29 14.65
N ASP A 391 -2.79 9.26 14.58
CA ASP A 391 -3.74 8.95 15.65
C ASP A 391 -3.00 8.49 16.92
N CYS A 392 -1.91 7.73 16.76
CA CYS A 392 -1.02 7.37 17.85
C CYS A 392 -0.37 8.61 18.47
N ARG A 393 0.10 9.57 17.66
CA ARG A 393 0.62 10.85 18.17
C ARG A 393 -0.44 11.57 19.00
N ARG A 394 -1.65 11.73 18.48
CA ARG A 394 -2.77 12.39 19.17
C ARG A 394 -3.11 11.70 20.49
N LEU A 395 -3.18 10.37 20.51
CA LEU A 395 -3.40 9.61 21.74
C LEU A 395 -2.29 9.84 22.77
N CYS A 396 -1.03 9.79 22.34
CA CYS A 396 0.10 10.06 23.24
C CYS A 396 0.09 11.52 23.75
N LEU A 397 -0.34 12.49 22.93
CA LEU A 397 -0.51 13.88 23.38
C LEU A 397 -1.62 14.01 24.44
N ILE A 398 -2.73 13.29 24.30
CA ILE A 398 -3.79 13.22 25.33
C ILE A 398 -3.21 12.68 26.64
N PHE A 399 -2.42 11.60 26.60
CA PHE A 399 -1.74 11.09 27.79
C PHE A 399 -0.67 12.03 28.32
N TRP A 400 -0.03 12.82 27.46
CA TRP A 400 0.96 13.82 27.87
C TRP A 400 0.33 14.96 28.66
N VAL A 401 -0.88 15.42 28.29
CA VAL A 401 -1.59 16.51 29.00
C VAL A 401 -2.40 16.04 30.20
N LYS A 402 -3.22 14.99 30.03
CA LYS A 402 -4.18 14.53 31.05
C LYS A 402 -3.59 13.44 31.94
N GLY A 403 -2.59 12.71 31.45
CA GLY A 403 -2.08 11.49 32.08
C GLY A 403 -0.68 11.66 32.67
N SER A 404 -0.14 10.54 33.15
CA SER A 404 1.20 10.50 33.75
C SER A 404 1.96 9.24 33.35
N LEU A 405 1.96 8.94 32.04
CA LEU A 405 2.70 7.80 31.52
C LEU A 405 4.20 7.93 31.76
N SER A 406 4.82 6.83 32.17
CA SER A 406 6.27 6.68 32.13
C SER A 406 6.75 6.49 30.68
N GLU A 407 8.06 6.56 30.45
CA GLU A 407 8.66 6.25 29.15
C GLU A 407 8.27 4.84 28.68
N ASP A 408 8.32 3.85 29.59
CA ASP A 408 7.84 2.49 29.33
C ASP A 408 6.34 2.45 29.01
N GLY A 409 5.53 3.27 29.71
CA GLY A 409 4.11 3.42 29.43
C GLY A 409 3.82 3.89 27.99
N TYR A 410 4.56 4.89 27.50
CA TYR A 410 4.46 5.31 26.11
C TYR A 410 4.84 4.18 25.13
N GLN A 411 5.92 3.45 25.41
CA GLN A 411 6.33 2.33 24.56
C GLN A 411 5.27 1.23 24.50
N GLN A 412 4.64 0.90 25.64
CA GLN A 412 3.56 -0.08 25.70
C GLN A 412 2.34 0.36 24.89
N VAL A 413 1.93 1.63 24.99
CA VAL A 413 0.83 2.20 24.19
C VAL A 413 1.16 2.15 22.70
N VAL A 414 2.36 2.58 22.30
CA VAL A 414 2.81 2.55 20.89
C VAL A 414 2.88 1.12 20.35
N ALA A 415 3.34 0.16 21.15
CA ALA A 415 3.34 -1.25 20.77
C ALA A 415 1.90 -1.78 20.60
N ALA A 416 0.97 -1.37 21.46
CA ALA A 416 -0.43 -1.74 21.35
C ALA A 416 -1.09 -1.16 20.09
N THR A 417 -0.85 0.12 19.76
CA THR A 417 -1.42 0.75 18.55
C THR A 417 -0.87 0.13 17.27
N LYS A 418 0.41 -0.24 17.24
CA LYS A 418 1.01 -1.03 16.13
C LYS A 418 0.35 -2.39 15.98
N LYS A 419 0.07 -3.08 17.09
CA LYS A 419 -0.58 -4.41 17.09
C LYS A 419 -2.07 -4.33 16.73
N TYR A 420 -2.73 -3.23 17.05
CA TYR A 420 -4.16 -3.02 16.86
C TYR A 420 -4.41 -1.67 16.15
N PRO A 421 -4.42 -1.64 14.80
CA PRO A 421 -4.42 -0.39 14.03
C PRO A 421 -5.61 0.55 14.25
N LEU A 422 -6.73 0.03 14.75
CA LEU A 422 -7.93 0.83 15.05
C LEU A 422 -7.95 1.44 16.45
N LEU A 423 -6.98 1.07 17.30
CA LEU A 423 -6.95 1.40 18.72
C LEU A 423 -6.82 2.92 18.93
N ALA A 424 -5.81 3.53 18.34
CA ALA A 424 -5.42 4.90 18.65
C ALA A 424 -6.58 5.87 18.39
N SER A 425 -7.12 5.84 17.17
CA SER A 425 -8.23 6.70 16.77
C SER A 425 -9.50 6.42 17.59
N CYS A 426 -9.75 5.16 17.98
CA CYS A 426 -10.89 4.82 18.83
C CYS A 426 -10.74 5.44 20.23
N LEU A 427 -9.55 5.39 20.82
CA LEU A 427 -9.30 5.98 22.14
C LEU A 427 -9.34 7.51 22.11
N VAL A 428 -8.80 8.13 21.06
CA VAL A 428 -8.94 9.58 20.83
C VAL A 428 -10.42 9.97 20.77
N ALA A 429 -11.23 9.25 19.98
CA ALA A 429 -12.66 9.53 19.88
C ALA A 429 -13.42 9.30 21.20
N LEU A 430 -12.99 8.33 22.02
CA LEU A 430 -13.57 8.09 23.35
C LEU A 430 -13.21 9.18 24.36
N ASP A 431 -11.98 9.71 24.33
CA ASP A 431 -11.61 10.86 25.16
C ASP A 431 -12.48 12.09 24.83
N GLN A 432 -12.73 12.32 23.54
CA GLN A 432 -13.58 13.42 23.05
C GLN A 432 -15.05 13.32 23.51
N THR A 433 -15.54 12.15 23.94
CA THR A 433 -16.90 12.07 24.51
C THR A 433 -16.98 12.62 25.94
N LYS A 434 -15.85 12.93 26.59
CA LYS A 434 -15.75 13.45 27.97
C LYS A 434 -16.42 12.56 29.03
N THR A 435 -16.69 11.30 28.71
CA THR A 435 -17.39 10.33 29.58
C THR A 435 -16.45 9.30 30.19
N ILE A 436 -15.18 9.29 29.78
CA ILE A 436 -14.17 8.37 30.28
C ILE A 436 -13.04 9.16 30.96
N SER A 437 -12.57 8.66 32.11
CA SER A 437 -11.41 9.23 32.78
C SER A 437 -10.11 8.78 32.10
N ILE A 438 -9.04 9.56 32.29
CA ILE A 438 -7.75 9.27 31.70
C ILE A 438 -7.18 7.93 32.17
N GLU A 439 -7.34 7.56 33.45
CA GLU A 439 -6.84 6.29 33.99
C GLU A 439 -7.58 5.09 33.37
N ASN A 440 -8.86 5.27 33.03
CA ASN A 440 -9.64 4.24 32.35
C ASN A 440 -9.26 4.14 30.87
N LEU A 441 -8.89 5.26 30.23
CA LEU A 441 -8.36 5.28 28.87
C LEU A 441 -7.00 4.57 28.78
N GLU A 442 -6.11 4.81 29.74
CA GLU A 442 -4.82 4.11 29.88
C GLU A 442 -5.03 2.60 30.08
N LYS A 443 -5.93 2.19 30.98
CA LYS A 443 -6.29 0.78 31.18
C LYS A 443 -6.85 0.13 29.91
N LEU A 444 -7.68 0.85 29.15
CA LEU A 444 -8.23 0.36 27.89
C LEU A 444 -7.14 0.15 26.83
N ALA A 445 -6.19 1.08 26.72
CA ALA A 445 -5.07 0.96 25.77
C ALA A 445 -4.31 -0.37 25.95
N LEU A 446 -4.19 -0.84 27.19
CA LEU A 446 -3.49 -2.06 27.56
C LEU A 446 -4.41 -3.28 27.78
N ASN A 447 -5.71 -3.16 27.50
CA ASN A 447 -6.66 -4.27 27.57
C ASN A 447 -7.19 -4.66 26.17
N PRO A 448 -6.49 -5.59 25.46
CA PRO A 448 -6.86 -6.05 24.13
C PRO A 448 -8.31 -6.43 23.95
N HIS A 449 -8.88 -7.12 24.93
CA HIS A 449 -10.24 -7.61 24.81
C HIS A 449 -11.24 -6.46 24.78
N GLN A 450 -11.11 -5.49 25.68
CA GLN A 450 -12.05 -4.39 25.79
C GLN A 450 -11.87 -3.37 24.68
N HIS A 451 -10.63 -3.03 24.33
CA HIS A 451 -10.42 -2.03 23.29
C HIS A 451 -10.75 -2.56 21.90
N LEU A 452 -10.56 -3.85 21.60
CA LEU A 452 -11.00 -4.40 20.30
C LEU A 452 -12.52 -4.33 20.16
N GLN A 453 -13.27 -4.62 21.22
CA GLN A 453 -14.72 -4.48 21.22
C GLN A 453 -15.14 -3.03 20.94
N LYS A 454 -14.56 -2.06 21.65
CA LYS A 454 -14.85 -0.64 21.45
C LYS A 454 -14.42 -0.15 20.06
N SER A 455 -13.24 -0.57 19.60
CA SER A 455 -12.72 -0.21 18.28
C SER A 455 -13.62 -0.72 17.17
N ILE A 456 -14.09 -1.97 17.25
CA ILE A 456 -15.02 -2.53 16.26
C ILE A 456 -16.35 -1.75 16.27
N VAL A 457 -16.92 -1.47 17.44
CA VAL A 457 -18.17 -0.70 17.53
C VAL A 457 -18.02 0.69 16.93
N HIS A 458 -16.94 1.40 17.26
CA HIS A 458 -16.70 2.77 16.80
C HIS A 458 -16.49 2.84 15.28
N HIS A 459 -15.60 2.01 14.74
CA HIS A 459 -15.15 2.12 13.35
C HIS A 459 -16.12 1.57 12.31
N PHE A 460 -17.02 0.68 12.74
CA PHE A 460 -18.00 0.01 11.89
C PHE A 460 -19.45 0.35 12.28
N ALA A 461 -19.65 1.46 13.01
CA ALA A 461 -20.97 1.87 13.51
C ALA A 461 -22.02 2.00 12.38
N LYS A 462 -21.61 2.52 11.21
CA LYS A 462 -22.50 2.67 10.04
C LYS A 462 -22.89 1.31 9.47
N GLU A 463 -21.94 0.40 9.35
CA GLU A 463 -22.15 -0.94 8.82
C GLU A 463 -23.00 -1.82 9.76
N PHE A 464 -23.04 -1.46 11.04
CA PHE A 464 -23.87 -2.11 12.06
C PHE A 464 -25.22 -1.42 12.31
N GLU A 465 -25.58 -0.41 11.52
CA GLU A 465 -26.89 0.23 11.63
C GLU A 465 -28.02 -0.81 11.47
N GLY A 466 -28.99 -0.80 12.40
CA GLY A 466 -30.08 -1.78 12.47
C GLY A 466 -29.73 -3.10 13.19
N LEU A 467 -28.48 -3.34 13.59
CA LEU A 467 -28.09 -4.50 14.40
C LEU A 467 -28.07 -4.14 15.89
N HIS A 468 -29.12 -4.50 16.63
CA HIS A 468 -29.29 -4.06 18.02
C HIS A 468 -28.41 -4.78 19.07
N ASP A 469 -27.81 -5.92 18.74
CA ASP A 469 -27.10 -6.80 19.69
C ASP A 469 -25.56 -6.88 19.46
N VAL A 470 -24.98 -5.91 18.72
CA VAL A 470 -23.53 -5.85 18.39
C VAL A 470 -22.65 -6.09 19.62
N THR A 471 -22.87 -5.31 20.69
CA THR A 471 -22.07 -5.41 21.92
C THR A 471 -22.16 -6.81 22.51
N SER A 472 -23.35 -7.42 22.58
CA SER A 472 -23.55 -8.78 23.10
C SER A 472 -22.82 -9.83 22.25
N ARG A 473 -22.82 -9.68 20.92
CA ARG A 473 -22.08 -10.57 20.01
C ARG A 473 -20.58 -10.50 20.26
N LEU A 474 -20.04 -9.29 20.35
CA LEU A 474 -18.62 -9.05 20.60
C LEU A 474 -18.14 -9.57 21.97
N HIS A 475 -19.01 -9.57 23.00
CA HIS A 475 -18.69 -10.15 24.31
C HIS A 475 -18.60 -11.68 24.30
N LYS A 476 -19.18 -12.35 23.30
CA LYS A 476 -19.13 -13.81 23.18
C LYS A 476 -17.86 -14.31 22.48
N LEU A 477 -17.13 -13.43 21.79
CA LEU A 477 -15.92 -13.74 21.05
C LEU A 477 -14.70 -13.74 21.98
N THR A 478 -13.80 -14.69 21.76
CA THR A 478 -12.47 -14.72 22.40
C THR A 478 -11.57 -13.61 21.86
N LEU A 479 -10.43 -13.38 22.53
CA LEU A 479 -9.47 -12.37 22.08
C LEU A 479 -8.99 -12.60 20.64
N ASP A 480 -8.67 -13.85 20.26
CA ASP A 480 -8.20 -14.14 18.91
C ASP A 480 -9.32 -14.01 17.87
N GLU A 481 -10.55 -14.35 18.23
CA GLU A 481 -11.71 -14.10 17.38
C GLU A 481 -11.99 -12.61 17.20
N LEU A 482 -11.80 -11.78 18.23
CA LEU A 482 -11.92 -10.32 18.12
C LEU A 482 -10.83 -9.74 17.21
N LYS A 483 -9.60 -10.22 17.31
CA LYS A 483 -8.52 -9.83 16.38
C LYS A 483 -8.88 -10.19 14.94
N ALA A 484 -9.29 -11.43 14.71
CA ALA A 484 -9.67 -11.92 13.39
C ALA A 484 -10.90 -11.16 12.84
N ALA A 485 -11.88 -10.84 13.69
CA ALA A 485 -13.03 -10.01 13.33
C ALA A 485 -12.59 -8.60 12.91
N SER A 486 -11.73 -7.95 13.70
CA SER A 486 -11.21 -6.61 13.38
C SER A 486 -10.50 -6.59 12.03
N ILE A 487 -9.63 -7.57 11.76
CA ILE A 487 -8.91 -7.68 10.48
C ILE A 487 -9.88 -7.95 9.32
N ALA A 488 -10.84 -8.87 9.49
CA ALA A 488 -11.83 -9.19 8.47
C ALA A 488 -12.72 -7.98 8.14
N LEU A 489 -13.18 -7.23 9.14
CA LEU A 489 -14.00 -6.03 8.96
C LEU A 489 -13.21 -4.91 8.26
N LEU A 490 -11.94 -4.71 8.64
CA LEU A 490 -11.04 -3.78 7.96
C LEU A 490 -10.88 -4.12 6.49
N LEU A 491 -10.73 -5.41 6.18
CA LEU A 491 -10.59 -5.87 4.80
C LEU A 491 -11.89 -5.64 4.00
N LEU A 492 -13.05 -5.93 4.59
CA LEU A 492 -14.36 -5.62 4.02
C LEU A 492 -14.47 -4.14 3.66
N LYS A 493 -14.14 -3.25 4.60
CA LYS A 493 -14.21 -1.80 4.39
C LYS A 493 -13.25 -1.30 3.30
N LYS A 494 -12.01 -1.81 3.27
CA LYS A 494 -10.99 -1.46 2.26
C LYS A 494 -11.34 -1.94 0.85
N SER A 495 -12.07 -3.05 0.74
CA SER A 495 -12.36 -3.67 -0.55
C SER A 495 -13.32 -2.85 -1.43
N GLY A 496 -14.02 -1.85 -0.86
CA GLY A 496 -14.96 -0.99 -1.59
C GLY A 496 -16.16 -1.74 -2.17
N ILE A 497 -16.26 -3.04 -1.93
CA ILE A 497 -17.43 -3.83 -2.27
C ILE A 497 -18.55 -3.29 -1.39
N THR A 498 -19.69 -3.00 -1.98
CA THR A 498 -20.99 -3.07 -1.31
C THR A 498 -21.25 -4.53 -0.94
N ALA A 499 -20.39 -5.11 -0.10
CA ALA A 499 -20.70 -6.34 0.58
C ALA A 499 -22.04 -6.06 1.28
N PRO A 500 -23.06 -6.91 1.09
CA PRO A 500 -24.33 -6.71 1.77
C PRO A 500 -24.05 -6.46 3.25
N LEU A 501 -24.73 -5.50 3.88
CA LEU A 501 -24.50 -5.11 5.29
C LEU A 501 -24.49 -6.35 6.21
N GLU A 502 -25.28 -7.36 5.84
CA GLU A 502 -25.37 -8.68 6.46
C GLU A 502 -24.01 -9.39 6.55
N THR A 503 -23.08 -9.14 5.64
CA THR A 503 -21.70 -9.69 5.66
C THR A 503 -20.93 -9.20 6.88
N TYR A 504 -21.02 -7.90 7.18
CA TYR A 504 -20.39 -7.32 8.36
C TYR A 504 -20.99 -7.92 9.64
N HIS A 505 -22.31 -8.15 9.64
CA HIS A 505 -23.03 -8.74 10.78
C HIS A 505 -22.62 -10.20 11.02
N LEU A 506 -22.45 -10.98 9.93
CA LEU A 506 -22.03 -12.38 10.00
C LEU A 506 -20.63 -12.54 10.59
N VAL A 507 -19.71 -11.59 10.36
CA VAL A 507 -18.36 -11.63 10.97
C VAL A 507 -18.42 -11.61 12.50
N LEU A 508 -19.49 -11.06 13.10
CA LEU A 508 -19.67 -11.03 14.56
C LEU A 508 -20.32 -12.30 15.13
N GLU A 509 -20.86 -13.17 14.29
CA GLU A 509 -21.56 -14.38 14.74
C GLU A 509 -20.60 -15.39 15.40
N LYS A 510 -20.98 -15.96 16.55
CA LYS A 510 -20.21 -17.03 17.19
C LYS A 510 -20.36 -18.38 16.49
N ASN A 511 -21.32 -18.50 15.57
CA ASN A 511 -21.56 -19.72 14.82
C ASN A 511 -20.46 -20.00 13.78
N TYR A 512 -20.56 -21.15 13.13
CA TYR A 512 -19.61 -21.61 12.12
C TYR A 512 -19.50 -20.69 10.88
N LYS A 513 -20.56 -19.95 10.54
CA LYS A 513 -20.51 -18.98 9.42
C LYS A 513 -19.57 -17.82 9.75
N GLY A 514 -19.75 -17.23 10.94
CA GLY A 514 -18.90 -16.14 11.41
C GLY A 514 -17.44 -16.59 11.61
N GLN A 515 -17.23 -17.77 12.19
CA GLN A 515 -15.90 -18.34 12.33
C GLN A 515 -15.20 -18.55 10.97
N ALA A 516 -15.89 -19.07 9.96
CA ALA A 516 -15.31 -19.28 8.63
C ALA A 516 -14.89 -17.96 7.97
N LEU A 517 -15.70 -16.90 8.10
CA LEU A 517 -15.35 -15.57 7.61
C LEU A 517 -14.12 -15.00 8.33
N ARG A 518 -14.05 -15.13 9.66
CA ARG A 518 -12.91 -14.67 10.47
C ARG A 518 -11.61 -15.40 10.12
N LEU A 519 -11.67 -16.67 9.69
CA LEU A 519 -10.49 -17.44 9.29
C LEU A 519 -10.03 -17.13 7.86
N LEU A 520 -10.96 -17.01 6.92
CA LEU A 520 -10.63 -16.98 5.49
C LEU A 520 -10.51 -15.57 4.92
N LEU A 521 -11.24 -14.58 5.44
CA LEU A 521 -11.12 -13.20 4.95
C LEU A 521 -9.71 -12.62 5.14
N PRO A 522 -9.08 -12.70 6.34
CA PRO A 522 -7.76 -12.10 6.56
C PRO A 522 -6.68 -12.56 5.57
N GLN A 523 -6.78 -13.79 5.06
CA GLN A 523 -5.81 -14.35 4.12
C GLN A 523 -5.84 -13.68 2.75
N LEU A 524 -6.91 -12.93 2.43
CA LEU A 524 -7.03 -12.19 1.18
C LEU A 524 -6.38 -10.79 1.23
N ALA A 525 -5.71 -10.42 2.33
CA ALA A 525 -5.17 -9.08 2.54
C ALA A 525 -4.11 -8.65 1.50
N ASN A 526 -3.34 -9.60 0.98
CA ASN A 526 -2.24 -9.35 0.03
C ASN A 526 -2.66 -9.45 -1.45
N VAL A 527 -3.91 -9.81 -1.74
CA VAL A 527 -4.41 -9.97 -3.11
C VAL A 527 -4.75 -8.61 -3.73
N GLU A 528 -4.44 -8.38 -5.01
CA GLU A 528 -4.78 -7.13 -5.72
C GLU A 528 -6.28 -6.79 -5.64
N GLY A 529 -6.64 -5.49 -5.52
CA GLY A 529 -7.99 -5.03 -5.17
C GLY A 529 -9.15 -5.63 -5.99
N LYS A 530 -9.03 -5.72 -7.33
CA LYS A 530 -10.09 -6.30 -8.18
C LYS A 530 -10.27 -7.80 -7.93
N THR A 531 -9.16 -8.54 -7.87
CA THR A 531 -9.17 -9.99 -7.60
C THR A 531 -9.64 -10.28 -6.18
N ARG A 532 -9.20 -9.48 -5.21
CA ARG A 532 -9.64 -9.55 -3.81
C ARG A 532 -11.16 -9.41 -3.70
N ALA A 533 -11.74 -8.42 -4.37
CA ALA A 533 -13.17 -8.20 -4.36
C ALA A 533 -13.96 -9.41 -4.90
N LEU A 534 -13.48 -9.99 -6.00
CA LEU A 534 -14.05 -11.21 -6.57
C LEU A 534 -13.99 -12.38 -5.59
N LEU A 535 -12.82 -12.63 -4.98
CA LEU A 535 -12.63 -13.73 -4.03
C LEU A 535 -13.52 -13.58 -2.78
N MET A 536 -13.67 -12.36 -2.26
CA MET A 536 -14.57 -12.07 -1.14
C MET A 536 -16.03 -12.35 -1.51
N ALA A 537 -16.46 -12.01 -2.72
CA ALA A 537 -17.82 -12.30 -3.22
C ALA A 537 -18.07 -13.80 -3.43
N VAL A 538 -17.03 -14.57 -3.79
CA VAL A 538 -17.07 -16.04 -3.84
C VAL A 538 -17.21 -16.62 -2.44
N LEU A 539 -16.37 -16.21 -1.49
CA LEU A 539 -16.43 -16.68 -0.10
C LEU A 539 -17.79 -16.39 0.55
N TYR A 540 -18.27 -15.15 0.44
CA TYR A 540 -19.57 -14.77 0.98
C TYR A 540 -20.71 -15.63 0.43
N SER A 541 -20.70 -15.89 -0.88
CA SER A 541 -21.69 -16.76 -1.52
C SER A 541 -21.70 -18.17 -0.94
N GLY A 542 -20.54 -18.70 -0.57
CA GLY A 542 -20.42 -20.01 0.09
C GLY A 542 -20.94 -19.99 1.52
N VAL A 543 -20.59 -18.96 2.29
CA VAL A 543 -21.00 -18.82 3.70
C VAL A 543 -22.51 -18.64 3.83
N VAL A 544 -23.13 -17.87 2.95
CA VAL A 544 -24.57 -17.57 3.02
C VAL A 544 -25.42 -18.64 2.35
N HIS A 545 -25.06 -19.02 1.11
CA HIS A 545 -25.89 -19.86 0.24
C HIS A 545 -25.35 -21.29 0.04
N GLY A 546 -24.24 -21.64 0.68
CA GLY A 546 -23.67 -22.99 0.65
C GLY A 546 -22.68 -23.26 -0.50
N ILE A 547 -22.03 -24.42 -0.40
CA ILE A 547 -20.90 -24.86 -1.26
C ILE A 547 -21.31 -24.95 -2.74
N GLN A 548 -22.54 -25.36 -3.04
CA GLN A 548 -23.02 -25.49 -4.43
C GLN A 548 -23.08 -24.12 -5.13
N THR A 549 -23.67 -23.12 -4.47
CA THR A 549 -23.76 -21.75 -4.99
C THR A 549 -22.39 -21.13 -5.18
N GLN A 550 -21.47 -21.36 -4.24
CA GLN A 550 -20.07 -20.96 -4.39
C GLN A 550 -19.41 -21.61 -5.61
N GLY A 551 -19.62 -22.92 -5.81
CA GLY A 551 -19.09 -23.65 -6.97
C GLY A 551 -19.56 -23.04 -8.30
N ASN A 552 -20.83 -22.68 -8.40
CA ASN A 552 -21.37 -22.01 -9.58
C ASN A 552 -20.70 -20.66 -9.83
N LYS A 553 -20.41 -19.87 -8.78
CA LYS A 553 -19.66 -18.61 -8.91
C LYS A 553 -18.22 -18.84 -9.38
N VAL A 554 -17.54 -19.87 -8.85
CA VAL A 554 -16.17 -20.21 -9.26
C VAL A 554 -16.14 -20.59 -10.74
N LEU A 555 -17.10 -21.39 -11.22
CA LEU A 555 -17.20 -21.80 -12.62
C LEU A 555 -17.46 -20.64 -13.60
N ALA A 556 -18.02 -19.54 -13.12
CA ALA A 556 -18.28 -18.35 -13.94
C ALA A 556 -17.03 -17.47 -14.17
N ILE A 557 -15.92 -17.73 -13.47
CA ILE A 557 -14.68 -16.96 -13.58
C ILE A 557 -13.94 -17.35 -14.86
N LYS A 558 -13.65 -16.36 -15.71
CA LYS A 558 -12.96 -16.57 -17.01
C LYS A 558 -11.45 -16.44 -16.92
N ASP A 559 -10.96 -15.57 -16.05
CA ASP A 559 -9.52 -15.35 -15.91
C ASP A 559 -8.84 -16.56 -15.24
N PRO A 560 -7.80 -17.17 -15.84
CA PRO A 560 -7.18 -18.38 -15.30
C PRO A 560 -6.54 -18.20 -13.93
N VAL A 561 -5.94 -17.04 -13.65
CA VAL A 561 -5.25 -16.75 -12.38
C VAL A 561 -6.28 -16.58 -11.28
N GLN A 562 -7.32 -15.80 -11.52
CA GLN A 562 -8.43 -15.61 -10.58
C GLN A 562 -9.19 -16.93 -10.34
N LEU A 563 -9.37 -17.76 -11.37
CA LEU A 563 -10.02 -19.06 -11.25
C LEU A 563 -9.22 -20.00 -10.35
N ALA A 564 -7.90 -20.04 -10.50
CA ALA A 564 -7.03 -20.86 -9.65
C ALA A 564 -7.12 -20.45 -8.17
N LEU A 565 -7.03 -19.14 -7.90
CA LEU A 565 -7.19 -18.59 -6.54
C LEU A 565 -8.58 -18.89 -5.96
N ALA A 566 -9.63 -18.76 -6.77
CA ALA A 566 -11.00 -19.02 -6.33
C ALA A 566 -11.27 -20.50 -6.05
N LYS A 567 -10.64 -21.41 -6.81
CA LYS A 567 -10.67 -22.86 -6.53
C LYS A 567 -9.97 -23.18 -5.21
N SER A 568 -8.76 -22.67 -5.00
CA SER A 568 -8.04 -22.83 -3.72
C SER A 568 -8.86 -22.31 -2.53
N LEU A 569 -9.46 -21.11 -2.65
CA LEU A 569 -10.33 -20.56 -1.61
C LEU A 569 -11.58 -21.41 -1.36
N ARG A 570 -12.20 -21.95 -2.40
CA ARG A 570 -13.35 -22.87 -2.28
C ARG A 570 -12.95 -24.15 -1.56
N ASP A 571 -11.81 -24.74 -1.89
CA ASP A 571 -11.36 -25.99 -1.28
C ASP A 571 -11.07 -25.79 0.22
N ARG A 572 -10.39 -24.70 0.58
CA ARG A 572 -10.23 -24.27 1.99
C ARG A 572 -11.58 -24.11 2.69
N PHE A 573 -12.54 -23.43 2.07
CA PHE A 573 -13.87 -23.25 2.65
C PHE A 573 -14.60 -24.58 2.87
N ILE A 574 -14.56 -25.50 1.91
CA ILE A 574 -15.16 -26.84 2.02
C ILE A 574 -14.55 -27.59 3.21
N CYS A 575 -13.21 -27.62 3.31
CA CYS A 575 -12.54 -28.32 4.40
C CYS A 575 -12.90 -27.70 5.76
N VAL A 576 -12.86 -26.37 5.89
CA VAL A 576 -13.29 -25.67 7.12
C VAL A 576 -14.73 -26.06 7.51
N ARG A 577 -15.65 -26.06 6.55
CA ARG A 577 -17.06 -26.44 6.80
C ARG A 577 -17.20 -27.88 7.28
N GLN A 578 -16.50 -28.81 6.65
CA GLN A 578 -16.56 -30.22 7.03
C GLN A 578 -16.05 -30.44 8.47
N MET A 579 -14.93 -29.81 8.81
CA MET A 579 -14.36 -29.89 10.15
C MET A 579 -15.29 -29.28 11.21
N GLN A 580 -15.96 -28.17 10.88
CA GLN A 580 -16.97 -27.55 11.73
C GLN A 580 -18.21 -28.45 11.91
N ASP A 581 -18.73 -29.02 10.83
CA ASP A 581 -19.92 -29.88 10.85
C ASP A 581 -19.67 -31.16 11.69
N LEU A 582 -18.43 -31.68 11.67
CA LEU A 582 -17.97 -32.79 12.51
C LEU A 582 -17.61 -32.39 13.95
N ARG A 583 -17.66 -31.10 14.29
CA ARG A 583 -17.28 -30.54 15.61
C ARG A 583 -15.86 -30.90 16.03
N LEU A 584 -14.91 -30.81 15.10
CA LEU A 584 -13.50 -31.08 15.37
C LEU A 584 -12.82 -29.88 16.04
N GLY A 585 -11.62 -30.12 16.59
CA GLY A 585 -10.86 -29.14 17.36
C GLY A 585 -10.48 -27.90 16.55
N LYS A 586 -10.27 -26.77 17.26
CA LYS A 586 -9.91 -25.48 16.66
C LYS A 586 -8.67 -25.59 15.76
N ASP A 587 -7.64 -26.28 16.24
CA ASP A 587 -6.34 -26.35 15.55
C ASP A 587 -6.45 -27.05 14.18
N LEU A 588 -7.27 -28.09 14.07
CA LEU A 588 -7.51 -28.76 12.78
C LEU A 588 -8.30 -27.86 11.81
N ILE A 589 -9.25 -27.07 12.32
CA ILE A 589 -10.01 -26.11 11.50
C ILE A 589 -9.08 -24.99 11.00
N GLU A 590 -8.19 -24.50 11.85
CA GLU A 590 -7.21 -23.47 11.50
C GLU A 590 -6.22 -23.99 10.45
N LEU A 591 -5.67 -25.19 10.62
CA LEU A 591 -4.80 -25.81 9.62
C LEU A 591 -5.50 -25.95 8.26
N ALA A 592 -6.74 -26.44 8.24
CA ALA A 592 -7.51 -26.57 7.00
C ALA A 592 -7.74 -25.22 6.29
N ALA A 593 -7.78 -24.11 7.04
CA ALA A 593 -8.00 -22.78 6.51
C ALA A 593 -6.75 -22.11 5.91
N GLN A 594 -5.53 -22.51 6.29
CA GLN A 594 -4.29 -21.81 5.93
C GLN A 594 -3.92 -21.91 4.44
N GLU A 595 -3.56 -20.80 3.80
CA GLU A 595 -3.20 -20.77 2.37
C GLU A 595 -1.77 -21.25 2.06
N GLU A 596 -0.79 -20.80 2.84
CA GLU A 596 0.64 -20.84 2.46
C GLU A 596 1.44 -22.00 3.09
N SER A 597 0.80 -22.94 3.78
CA SER A 597 1.48 -24.11 4.39
C SER A 597 1.32 -25.37 3.53
N GLU A 598 2.43 -26.09 3.35
CA GLU A 598 2.45 -27.37 2.65
C GLU A 598 1.68 -28.45 3.44
N GLU A 599 1.85 -28.48 4.76
CA GLU A 599 1.11 -29.35 5.68
C GLU A 599 -0.39 -29.09 5.58
N ALA A 600 -0.79 -27.82 5.55
CA ALA A 600 -2.19 -27.42 5.38
C ALA A 600 -2.76 -27.90 4.04
N GLU A 601 -1.97 -27.82 2.96
CA GLU A 601 -2.38 -28.31 1.65
C GLU A 601 -2.53 -29.83 1.61
N ARG A 602 -1.56 -30.58 2.15
CA ARG A 602 -1.65 -32.03 2.26
C ARG A 602 -2.84 -32.45 3.12
N PHE A 603 -3.07 -31.75 4.24
CA PHE A 603 -4.21 -32.00 5.11
C PHE A 603 -5.55 -31.80 4.39
N ARG A 604 -5.69 -30.72 3.60
CA ARG A 604 -6.87 -30.52 2.75
C ARG A 604 -7.05 -31.62 1.72
N GLN A 605 -5.98 -32.09 1.09
CA GLN A 605 -6.05 -33.18 0.13
C GLN A 605 -6.55 -34.47 0.78
N VAL A 606 -6.09 -34.78 2.00
CA VAL A 606 -6.65 -35.90 2.77
C VAL A 606 -8.15 -35.70 2.98
N ILE A 607 -8.58 -34.55 3.50
CA ILE A 607 -10.00 -34.27 3.77
C ILE A 607 -10.85 -34.45 2.50
N LEU A 608 -10.44 -33.83 1.39
CA LEU A 608 -11.18 -33.90 0.12
C LEU A 608 -11.26 -35.32 -0.43
N ARG A 609 -10.19 -36.12 -0.31
CA ARG A 609 -10.19 -37.54 -0.74
C ARG A 609 -11.09 -38.40 0.13
N VAL A 610 -11.02 -38.24 1.45
CA VAL A 610 -11.86 -38.98 2.40
C VAL A 610 -13.34 -38.66 2.14
N GLU A 611 -13.70 -37.38 2.04
CA GLU A 611 -15.10 -36.98 1.76
C GLU A 611 -15.59 -37.53 0.41
N ALA A 612 -14.75 -37.48 -0.63
CA ALA A 612 -15.11 -38.01 -1.95
C ALA A 612 -15.35 -39.53 -1.91
N GLN A 613 -14.48 -40.30 -1.26
CA GLN A 613 -14.61 -41.75 -1.17
C GLN A 613 -15.76 -42.19 -0.27
N CYS A 614 -15.93 -41.57 0.89
CA CYS A 614 -17.05 -41.84 1.78
C CYS A 614 -18.40 -41.60 1.06
N LYS A 615 -18.50 -40.53 0.25
CA LYS A 615 -19.67 -40.26 -0.57
C LYS A 615 -19.94 -41.35 -1.61
N ILE A 616 -18.90 -41.82 -2.33
CA ILE A 616 -19.03 -42.90 -3.32
C ILE A 616 -19.55 -44.19 -2.66
N ILE A 617 -19.00 -44.54 -1.50
CA ILE A 617 -19.42 -45.74 -0.74
C ILE A 617 -20.86 -45.58 -0.27
N HIS A 618 -21.22 -44.42 0.29
CA HIS A 618 -22.57 -44.11 0.75
C HIS A 618 -23.61 -44.23 -0.38
N GLU A 619 -23.35 -43.61 -1.54
CA GLU A 619 -24.23 -43.66 -2.70
C GLU A 619 -24.39 -45.09 -3.23
N ARG A 620 -23.31 -45.88 -3.25
CA ARG A 620 -23.38 -47.29 -3.67
C ARG A 620 -24.23 -48.13 -2.74
N LEU A 621 -23.99 -48.01 -1.43
CA LEU A 621 -24.68 -48.84 -0.44
C LEU A 621 -26.17 -48.47 -0.33
N SER A 622 -26.53 -47.21 -0.56
CA SER A 622 -27.93 -46.76 -0.58
C SER A 622 -28.72 -47.19 -1.82
N GLY A 623 -28.05 -47.47 -2.95
CA GLY A 623 -28.67 -47.76 -4.24
C GLY A 623 -29.22 -49.18 -4.42
N ALA A 624 -28.86 -50.16 -3.58
CA ALA A 624 -29.28 -51.56 -3.74
C ALA A 624 -29.98 -52.13 -2.50
N LYS A 625 -31.08 -52.86 -2.71
CA LYS A 625 -31.84 -53.51 -1.62
C LYS A 625 -31.01 -54.57 -0.90
N SER A 626 -30.09 -55.23 -1.61
CA SER A 626 -29.16 -56.24 -1.06
C SER A 626 -28.08 -55.66 -0.13
N SER A 627 -27.84 -54.34 -0.15
CA SER A 627 -26.87 -53.67 0.72
C SER A 627 -27.52 -52.85 1.84
N SER A 628 -28.83 -53.01 2.07
CA SER A 628 -29.58 -52.21 3.05
C SER A 628 -29.01 -52.30 4.47
N GLU A 629 -28.57 -53.48 4.91
CA GLU A 629 -27.98 -53.67 6.25
C GLU A 629 -26.59 -53.01 6.35
N MET A 630 -25.75 -53.20 5.31
CA MET A 630 -24.45 -52.53 5.21
C MET A 630 -24.60 -51.02 5.20
N HIS A 631 -25.60 -50.49 4.50
CA HIS A 631 -25.88 -49.06 4.47
C HIS A 631 -26.24 -48.48 5.85
N ILE A 632 -27.06 -49.20 6.64
CA ILE A 632 -27.41 -48.78 8.01
C ILE A 632 -26.17 -48.78 8.90
N LYS A 633 -25.36 -49.85 8.86
CA LYS A 633 -24.12 -49.95 9.64
C LYS A 633 -23.09 -48.90 9.23
N TRP A 634 -22.92 -48.68 7.92
CA TRP A 634 -22.04 -47.64 7.36
C TRP A 634 -22.46 -46.25 7.84
N LYS A 635 -23.75 -45.91 7.75
CA LYS A 635 -24.27 -44.63 8.22
C LYS A 635 -24.00 -44.40 9.71
N GLY A 636 -23.97 -45.46 10.52
CA GLY A 636 -23.62 -45.40 11.94
C GLY A 636 -22.12 -45.23 12.22
N ALA A 637 -21.24 -45.63 11.31
CA ALA A 637 -19.79 -45.66 11.51
C ALA A 637 -19.00 -44.58 10.74
N GLU A 638 -19.56 -44.07 9.64
CA GLU A 638 -18.90 -43.14 8.71
C GLU A 638 -18.38 -41.88 9.38
N GLU A 639 -19.16 -41.27 10.30
CA GLU A 639 -18.74 -40.07 11.02
C GLU A 639 -17.50 -40.32 11.89
N ALA A 640 -17.50 -41.43 12.64
CA ALA A 640 -16.38 -41.79 13.51
C ALA A 640 -15.12 -42.08 12.69
N TYR A 641 -15.26 -42.79 11.58
CA TYR A 641 -14.16 -43.09 10.67
C TYR A 641 -13.51 -41.81 10.12
N ARG A 642 -14.30 -40.88 9.58
CA ARG A 642 -13.80 -39.59 9.07
C ARG A 642 -13.05 -38.80 10.15
N LYS A 643 -13.62 -38.72 11.36
CA LYS A 643 -12.96 -38.04 12.49
C LYS A 643 -11.62 -38.67 12.85
N THR A 644 -11.53 -40.00 12.83
CA THR A 644 -10.26 -40.70 13.10
C THR A 644 -9.23 -40.37 12.04
N LEU A 645 -9.58 -40.46 10.75
CA LEU A 645 -8.64 -40.13 9.66
C LEU A 645 -8.14 -38.69 9.73
N TYR A 646 -9.02 -37.72 10.03
CA TYR A 646 -8.61 -36.32 10.14
C TYR A 646 -7.71 -36.06 11.34
N LYS A 647 -7.96 -36.68 12.49
CA LYS A 647 -7.08 -36.55 13.66
C LYS A 647 -5.71 -37.17 13.40
N VAL A 648 -5.71 -38.41 12.91
CA VAL A 648 -4.47 -39.13 12.60
C VAL A 648 -3.62 -38.36 11.58
N SER A 649 -4.25 -37.79 10.56
CA SER A 649 -3.53 -37.01 9.56
C SER A 649 -2.99 -35.70 10.11
N TYR A 650 -3.73 -35.05 11.01
CA TYR A 650 -3.25 -33.86 11.71
C TYR A 650 -2.05 -34.20 12.59
N ASP A 651 -2.15 -35.25 13.41
CA ASP A 651 -1.08 -35.65 14.33
C ASP A 651 0.22 -35.98 13.57
N ALA A 652 0.13 -36.74 12.46
CA ALA A 652 1.28 -37.06 11.62
C ALA A 652 1.92 -35.84 10.94
N LEU A 653 1.10 -34.88 10.49
CA LEU A 653 1.60 -33.68 9.81
C LEU A 653 2.20 -32.65 10.78
N MET A 654 1.73 -32.62 12.03
CA MET A 654 2.24 -31.69 13.05
C MET A 654 3.40 -32.29 13.86
N ASP A 655 3.50 -33.62 13.93
CA ASP A 655 4.61 -34.33 14.58
C ASP A 655 5.05 -35.55 13.73
N PRO A 656 6.12 -35.39 12.92
CA PRO A 656 6.64 -36.47 12.06
C PRO A 656 7.11 -37.73 12.81
N TYR A 657 7.32 -37.65 14.13
CA TYR A 657 7.77 -38.79 14.94
C TYR A 657 6.63 -39.64 15.50
N THR A 658 5.38 -39.20 15.35
CA THR A 658 4.21 -39.96 15.81
C THR A 658 3.92 -41.12 14.85
N ASP A 659 4.11 -42.38 15.30
CA ASP A 659 3.71 -43.56 14.53
C ASP A 659 2.18 -43.69 14.52
N VAL A 660 1.60 -43.26 13.41
CA VAL A 660 0.16 -43.29 13.16
C VAL A 660 -0.36 -44.58 12.52
N SER A 661 0.55 -45.43 12.04
CA SER A 661 0.22 -46.63 11.26
C SER A 661 -0.75 -47.58 11.99
N PRO A 662 -0.58 -47.86 13.30
CA PRO A 662 -1.49 -48.74 14.03
C PRO A 662 -2.92 -48.17 14.11
N THR A 663 -3.05 -46.86 14.33
CA THR A 663 -4.35 -46.19 14.46
C THR A 663 -5.08 -46.16 13.13
N LEU A 664 -4.35 -45.87 12.05
CA LEU A 664 -4.87 -45.87 10.69
C LEU A 664 -5.36 -47.28 10.29
N LYS A 665 -4.53 -48.30 10.51
CA LYS A 665 -4.88 -49.71 10.22
C LYS A 665 -6.07 -50.20 11.03
N ASN A 666 -6.18 -49.79 12.29
CA ASN A 666 -7.32 -50.13 13.13
C ASN A 666 -8.62 -49.48 12.59
N ALA A 667 -8.57 -48.21 12.18
CA ALA A 667 -9.71 -47.52 11.58
C ALA A 667 -10.16 -48.19 10.27
N GLU A 668 -9.22 -48.60 9.41
CA GLU A 668 -9.48 -49.38 8.20
C GLU A 668 -10.21 -50.69 8.54
N ASN A 669 -9.66 -51.50 9.45
CA ASN A 669 -10.21 -52.81 9.81
C ASN A 669 -11.64 -52.73 10.36
N GLU A 670 -11.96 -51.74 11.20
CA GLU A 670 -13.31 -51.57 11.74
C GLU A 670 -14.33 -51.27 10.66
N ILE A 671 -13.98 -50.45 9.67
CA ILE A 671 -14.86 -50.15 8.54
C ILE A 671 -14.97 -51.32 7.57
N LEU A 672 -13.89 -52.07 7.33
CA LEU A 672 -13.91 -53.25 6.46
C LEU A 672 -14.89 -54.31 6.96
N LYS A 673 -15.05 -54.50 8.27
CA LYS A 673 -16.09 -55.39 8.84
C LYS A 673 -17.51 -55.04 8.41
N ILE A 674 -17.75 -53.79 8.00
CA ILE A 674 -19.05 -53.30 7.55
C ILE A 674 -19.19 -53.41 6.03
N VAL A 675 -18.21 -52.92 5.28
CA VAL A 675 -18.31 -52.79 3.82
C VAL A 675 -17.79 -54.00 3.06
N ASP A 676 -17.07 -54.89 3.73
CA ASP A 676 -16.46 -56.12 3.21
C ASP A 676 -16.71 -57.28 4.21
N PRO A 677 -17.97 -57.58 4.58
CA PRO A 677 -18.28 -58.52 5.65
C PRO A 677 -17.92 -59.96 5.29
N GLU A 678 -17.45 -60.73 6.29
CA GLU A 678 -17.21 -62.16 6.11
C GLU A 678 -18.53 -62.92 5.89
N ILE A 679 -18.55 -63.83 4.91
CA ILE A 679 -19.69 -64.70 4.63
C ILE A 679 -19.77 -65.78 5.73
N GLU A 680 -20.98 -66.00 6.26
CA GLU A 680 -21.24 -67.00 7.32
C GLU A 680 -20.71 -68.40 6.93
N PRO A 681 -20.20 -69.18 7.91
CA PRO A 681 -19.62 -70.48 7.64
C PRO A 681 -20.69 -71.54 7.31
N ASP A 682 -20.92 -71.78 6.02
CA ASP A 682 -21.80 -72.84 5.52
C ASP A 682 -21.26 -73.50 4.22
N LEU A 683 -22.03 -74.43 3.64
CA LEU A 683 -21.68 -75.10 2.37
C LEU A 683 -21.55 -74.09 1.21
N TYR A 684 -22.28 -72.98 1.28
CA TYR A 684 -22.25 -71.91 0.31
C TYR A 684 -20.90 -71.17 0.33
N ARG A 685 -20.28 -70.98 1.50
CA ARG A 685 -18.90 -70.45 1.63
C ARG A 685 -17.86 -71.30 0.89
N PHE A 686 -17.95 -72.63 0.95
CA PHE A 686 -17.01 -73.52 0.26
C PHE A 686 -17.09 -73.35 -1.27
N LEU A 687 -18.32 -73.33 -1.81
CA LEU A 687 -18.56 -73.14 -3.24
C LEU A 687 -18.16 -71.74 -3.70
N TYR A 688 -18.49 -70.71 -2.93
CA TYR A 688 -18.10 -69.33 -3.20
C TYR A 688 -16.56 -69.18 -3.25
N ASN A 689 -15.85 -69.71 -2.25
CA ASN A 689 -14.39 -69.64 -2.20
C ASN A 689 -13.71 -70.38 -3.35
N ALA A 690 -14.25 -71.55 -3.75
CA ALA A 690 -13.74 -72.29 -4.90
C ALA A 690 -13.92 -71.49 -6.21
N LEU A 691 -15.09 -70.88 -6.41
CA LEU A 691 -15.36 -70.03 -7.58
C LEU A 691 -14.48 -68.78 -7.61
N VAL A 692 -14.30 -68.12 -6.46
CA VAL A 692 -13.40 -66.97 -6.31
C VAL A 692 -11.95 -67.36 -6.63
N ALA A 693 -11.49 -68.51 -6.14
CA ALA A 693 -10.15 -69.02 -6.44
C ALA A 693 -9.95 -69.29 -7.93
N ILE A 694 -10.91 -69.97 -8.57
CA ILE A 694 -10.89 -70.23 -10.02
C ILE A 694 -10.90 -68.92 -10.81
N ALA A 695 -11.77 -67.96 -10.47
CA ALA A 695 -11.86 -66.68 -11.15
C ALA A 695 -10.57 -65.85 -11.01
N ASN A 696 -9.94 -65.88 -9.84
CA ASN A 696 -8.66 -65.22 -9.59
C ASN A 696 -7.50 -65.87 -10.35
N ILE A 697 -7.45 -67.20 -10.41
CA ILE A 697 -6.47 -67.93 -11.23
C ILE A 697 -6.64 -67.54 -12.69
N ILE A 698 -7.85 -67.66 -13.25
CA ILE A 698 -8.15 -67.31 -14.65
C ILE A 698 -7.75 -65.86 -14.95
N SER A 699 -8.12 -64.91 -14.09
CA SER A 699 -7.79 -63.49 -14.26
C SER A 699 -6.27 -63.23 -14.24
N CYS A 700 -5.53 -63.88 -13.35
CA CYS A 700 -4.08 -63.74 -13.27
C CYS A 700 -3.39 -64.35 -14.50
N THR A 701 -3.80 -65.55 -14.92
CA THR A 701 -3.21 -66.23 -16.07
C THR A 701 -3.49 -65.49 -17.38
N LEU A 702 -4.71 -64.99 -17.59
CA LEU A 702 -5.10 -64.26 -18.80
C LEU A 702 -4.43 -62.89 -18.91
N SER A 703 -4.10 -62.25 -17.77
CA SER A 703 -3.42 -60.95 -17.75
C SER A 703 -1.89 -61.06 -17.64
N LEU A 704 -1.34 -62.28 -17.64
CA LEU A 704 0.07 -62.56 -17.33
C LEU A 704 0.52 -61.88 -16.02
N GLY A 705 -0.38 -61.77 -15.06
CA GLY A 705 -0.16 -61.09 -13.77
C GLY A 705 -0.09 -59.56 -13.83
N GLY A 706 -0.11 -58.92 -15.01
CA GLY A 706 0.04 -57.47 -15.14
C GLY A 706 -1.12 -56.68 -14.51
N ALA A 707 -2.36 -57.13 -14.71
CA ALA A 707 -3.53 -56.49 -14.11
C ALA A 707 -3.56 -56.64 -12.58
N ASN A 708 -3.17 -57.81 -12.07
CA ASN A 708 -3.04 -58.09 -10.64
C ASN A 708 -1.93 -57.26 -9.99
N GLY A 709 -0.79 -57.07 -10.67
CA GLY A 709 0.29 -56.20 -10.23
C GLY A 709 -0.13 -54.72 -10.14
N TYR A 710 -0.81 -54.21 -11.16
CA TYR A 710 -1.37 -52.85 -11.12
C TYR A 710 -2.41 -52.68 -10.00
N LYS A 711 -3.28 -53.68 -9.78
CA LYS A 711 -4.24 -53.68 -8.67
C LYS A 711 -3.53 -53.63 -7.32
N TYR A 712 -2.53 -54.49 -7.10
CA TYR A 712 -1.75 -54.50 -5.86
C TYR A 712 -1.07 -53.14 -5.59
N TYR A 713 -0.52 -52.51 -6.63
CA TYR A 713 0.05 -51.17 -6.51
C TYR A 713 -0.99 -50.12 -6.09
N LYS A 714 -2.24 -50.20 -6.59
CA LYS A 714 -3.32 -49.26 -6.27
C LYS A 714 -4.00 -49.52 -4.92
N THR A 715 -4.25 -50.78 -4.55
CA THR A 715 -5.12 -51.13 -3.41
C THR A 715 -4.45 -51.96 -2.32
N GLY A 716 -3.21 -52.43 -2.54
CA GLY A 716 -2.52 -53.36 -1.62
C GLY A 716 -3.02 -54.80 -1.70
N ASN A 717 -3.95 -55.13 -2.60
CA ASN A 717 -4.48 -56.48 -2.79
C ASN A 717 -4.23 -56.98 -4.21
N PHE A 718 -3.67 -58.19 -4.33
CA PHE A 718 -3.31 -58.81 -5.60
C PHE A 718 -4.50 -59.51 -6.29
N TRP A 719 -5.49 -60.00 -5.53
CA TRP A 719 -6.57 -60.83 -6.05
C TRP A 719 -7.82 -60.02 -6.36
N PHE A 720 -8.51 -60.31 -7.46
CA PHE A 720 -9.65 -59.53 -7.97
C PHE A 720 -10.98 -59.79 -7.25
N PHE A 721 -11.30 -61.04 -6.92
CA PHE A 721 -12.65 -61.45 -6.51
C PHE A 721 -12.81 -61.79 -5.03
N ASN A 722 -11.82 -61.48 -4.19
CA ASN A 722 -11.82 -61.85 -2.78
C ASN A 722 -12.42 -60.79 -1.83
N GLN A 723 -12.84 -59.64 -2.35
CA GLN A 723 -13.28 -58.48 -1.57
C GLN A 723 -14.40 -57.72 -2.30
N THR A 724 -15.18 -56.94 -1.56
CA THR A 724 -16.14 -56.01 -2.16
C THR A 724 -15.45 -54.78 -2.76
N ARG A 725 -16.10 -54.15 -3.75
CA ARG A 725 -15.62 -52.89 -4.33
C ARG A 725 -15.48 -51.76 -3.30
N SER A 726 -16.38 -51.71 -2.31
CA SER A 726 -16.29 -50.74 -1.22
C SER A 726 -15.11 -51.02 -0.29
N GLY A 727 -14.80 -52.31 -0.04
CA GLY A 727 -13.60 -52.71 0.67
C GLY A 727 -12.30 -52.36 -0.07
N GLU A 728 -12.28 -52.45 -1.39
CA GLU A 728 -11.13 -52.00 -2.21
C GLU A 728 -10.91 -50.50 -2.13
N GLU A 729 -11.99 -49.72 -2.14
CA GLU A 729 -11.93 -48.25 -2.05
C GLU A 729 -11.43 -47.77 -0.68
N ILE A 730 -11.82 -48.44 0.42
CA ILE A 730 -11.29 -48.14 1.76
C ILE A 730 -9.79 -48.43 1.85
N ARG A 731 -9.32 -49.56 1.32
CA ARG A 731 -7.89 -49.91 1.31
C ARG A 731 -7.05 -48.94 0.46
N ALA A 732 -7.59 -48.54 -0.69
CA ALA A 732 -6.95 -47.54 -1.54
C ALA A 732 -6.91 -46.16 -0.86
N LEU A 733 -7.99 -45.76 -0.18
CA LEU A 733 -8.06 -44.51 0.58
C LEU A 733 -7.04 -44.50 1.70
N ASP A 734 -6.92 -45.57 2.48
CA ASP A 734 -5.98 -45.70 3.58
C ASP A 734 -4.53 -45.53 3.12
N LYS A 735 -4.18 -46.20 2.01
CA LYS A 735 -2.87 -46.07 1.35
C LYS A 735 -2.61 -44.66 0.84
N ASP A 736 -3.62 -44.00 0.27
CA ASP A 736 -3.51 -42.63 -0.20
C ASP A 736 -3.34 -41.63 0.94
N VAL A 737 -4.06 -41.82 2.06
CA VAL A 737 -3.91 -41.03 3.29
C VAL A 737 -2.49 -41.18 3.82
N PHE A 738 -2.00 -42.42 3.94
CA PHE A 738 -0.64 -42.71 4.41
C PHE A 738 0.42 -42.00 3.56
N LYS A 739 0.30 -42.05 2.23
CA LYS A 739 1.22 -41.34 1.31
C LYS A 739 1.20 -39.82 1.45
N LEU A 740 0.07 -39.24 1.81
CA LEU A 740 -0.06 -37.79 1.97
C LEU A 740 0.51 -37.29 3.30
N ILE A 741 0.64 -38.17 4.29
CA ILE A 741 1.11 -37.82 5.64
C ILE A 741 2.56 -38.29 5.91
N ASP A 742 3.07 -39.29 5.18
CA ASP A 742 4.44 -39.82 5.33
C ASP A 742 5.16 -39.88 3.96
N LEU A 743 5.94 -38.84 3.64
CA LEU A 743 6.72 -38.76 2.40
C LEU A 743 8.12 -39.40 2.54
N GLU A 744 8.75 -39.33 3.71
CA GLU A 744 10.14 -39.79 3.89
C GLU A 744 10.28 -41.31 3.75
N ASN A 745 9.22 -42.10 4.02
CA ASN A 745 9.24 -43.56 3.87
C ASN A 745 8.59 -44.08 2.57
N SER A 746 8.05 -43.21 1.72
CA SER A 746 7.25 -43.63 0.56
C SER A 746 8.07 -44.12 -0.64
N ASP A 747 9.37 -43.79 -0.69
CA ASP A 747 10.29 -44.17 -1.78
C ASP A 747 10.96 -45.55 -1.60
N GLU A 748 10.97 -46.14 -0.40
CA GLU A 748 11.67 -47.42 -0.15
C GLU A 748 10.91 -48.67 -0.61
N ASN A 749 9.62 -48.56 -0.97
CA ASN A 749 8.82 -49.71 -1.43
C ASN A 749 8.74 -49.85 -2.97
N GLY A 750 9.61 -49.16 -3.71
CA GLY A 750 9.80 -49.33 -5.14
C GLY A 750 10.44 -50.69 -5.48
N MET A 751 9.66 -51.78 -5.47
CA MET A 751 10.11 -53.04 -6.07
C MET A 751 10.43 -52.80 -7.55
N CYS A 752 11.73 -52.90 -7.87
CA CYS A 752 12.24 -53.04 -9.23
C CYS A 752 11.58 -54.27 -9.90
N PHE A 753 10.75 -54.04 -10.91
CA PHE A 753 10.46 -55.10 -11.88
C PHE A 753 11.60 -55.14 -12.90
N PRO A 754 12.25 -56.30 -13.13
CA PRO A 754 13.25 -56.42 -14.18
C PRO A 754 12.54 -56.50 -15.53
N LEU A 755 12.40 -55.37 -16.20
CA LEU A 755 12.24 -55.34 -17.66
C LEU A 755 13.63 -55.50 -18.29
N SER A 756 14.13 -56.73 -18.33
CA SER A 756 15.04 -57.20 -19.38
C SER A 756 15.32 -58.69 -19.19
N CYS A 757 14.78 -59.52 -20.08
CA CYS A 757 15.41 -60.72 -20.62
C CYS A 757 14.44 -61.42 -21.57
N VAL A 758 14.40 -61.00 -22.84
CA VAL A 758 14.40 -61.92 -23.99
C VAL A 758 15.18 -61.23 -25.11
N LYS A 759 16.19 -61.93 -25.63
CA LYS A 759 16.98 -61.58 -26.81
C LYS A 759 16.14 -61.60 -28.09
#